data_AF-A0A3B6ISH7-F1
#
_entry.id   AF-A0A3B6ISH7-F1
#
_cell.length_a   1.000
_cell.length_b   1.000
_cell.length_c   1.000
_cell.angle_alpha   90.00
_cell.angle_beta   90.00
_cell.angle_gamma   90.00
#
_symmetry.space_group_name_H-M   'P 1'
#
loop_
_entity.id
_entity.type
_entity.pdbx_description
1 polymer ?
#
loop_
_entity_poly.entity_id
_entity_poly.type
_entity_poly.pdbx_seq_one_letter_code
_entity_poly.pdbx_strand_id
1 'polypeptide(L)'
;MGLTGTLPTSLSSLTALKELHLQGNALHGDFPSLAGCTDLTRLVLDGNGFTSLPSDFLKDLPSLQYLSLEDLPLKPWSVPDAIVGSSLLETFSASNASIAGAFPAVLANLSSLRSLRLSYNNLTGGLPAGLAELIALESLQLNNQMSDGKLSGSIAVVAAMKNLRLLWIQSNKFTGPIPDFSNSQLEAFNVRDNRLTGVVPASLYEIKTLRNVSLTNNLFQGPMPDFRGVNVDLAADTVSRFCQSRPGPCDQLVTTLLAVAAGFGYPAELAETWNGNTPCGNWIGVVCSNGDVSIFDLHNRGLSGTISPAIANLTSVGKLDLSNNHLTGVIPDTLTTMSNLKIFIVSNNSLDGELPKFKPSVKVLANGNQFGKSDSGSQNVSAGALKWKSDAGMIIGILVAVVLLVIIVGLLVHHRRKKNAEKFRPVSSKGSADESEMMKIQVVETNWSVNGHTAVPADYSQVSAGSANITHLFESHGMQLPIEVLLKATDSFNEDCILGKGGFGVVFKGNLNGRLVAVKRCDSGTMGTKGQQEFMAEIDVLTKVRHRHLVGLLGYCTHGYERLLVYEYMSGGTLREHLCDLQRSGYTPLTWTQRMTIALDVARGIEYLHGLAQETFIHRDLKPSNILLDQDLRAKVSDFGLVKLANDADKSMMTRVAGTFGYLAPEYASMCISHYLSFILRPICICLAQVSCITSMLLFFGSDITLCLFFVRITFCSLC
;
A
#
# COMPACT_ATOMS: atom_id res chain seq x y z
N MET A 1 9.05 2.76 29.50
CA MET A 1 8.23 2.55 30.72
C MET A 1 7.08 3.54 30.65
N GLY A 2 5.83 3.06 30.64
CA GLY A 2 4.61 3.88 30.55
C GLY A 2 3.56 3.40 31.55
N LEU A 3 2.57 4.24 31.86
CA LEU A 3 1.48 3.91 32.78
C LEU A 3 0.68 2.71 32.27
N THR A 4 0.32 1.78 33.16
CA THR A 4 -0.48 0.59 32.84
C THR A 4 -1.75 0.54 33.69
N GLY A 5 -2.81 -0.09 33.20
CA GLY A 5 -4.08 -0.23 33.93
C GLY A 5 -5.26 0.39 33.19
N THR A 6 -6.41 0.46 33.85
CA THR A 6 -7.63 1.07 33.30
C THR A 6 -7.81 2.49 33.81
N LEU A 7 -8.56 3.32 33.08
CA LEU A 7 -9.01 4.62 33.58
C LEU A 7 -10.28 4.46 34.42
N PRO A 8 -10.42 5.20 35.54
CA PRO A 8 -11.60 5.14 36.37
C PRO A 8 -12.78 5.87 35.70
N THR A 9 -13.99 5.35 35.91
CA THR A 9 -15.23 5.99 35.43
C THR A 9 -15.53 7.33 36.11
N SER A 10 -14.90 7.62 37.26
CA SER A 10 -15.02 8.90 37.95
C SER A 10 -14.36 10.07 37.21
N LEU A 11 -13.67 9.84 36.09
CA LEU A 11 -13.05 10.88 35.29
C LEU A 11 -14.06 11.92 34.78
N SER A 12 -15.31 11.50 34.51
CA SER A 12 -16.42 12.38 34.14
C SER A 12 -16.80 13.41 35.23
N SER A 13 -16.40 13.20 36.48
CA SER A 13 -16.66 14.14 37.58
C SER A 13 -15.75 15.36 37.58
N LEU A 14 -14.70 15.37 36.74
CA LEU A 14 -13.75 16.47 36.64
C LEU A 14 -14.31 17.60 35.75
N THR A 15 -15.32 18.32 36.24
CA THR A 15 -16.02 19.36 35.45
C THR A 15 -15.14 20.52 35.01
N ALA A 16 -14.03 20.78 35.71
CA ALA A 16 -13.04 21.81 35.36
C ALA A 16 -11.90 21.27 34.47
N LEU A 17 -11.97 20.01 34.00
CA LEU A 17 -10.95 19.40 33.15
C LEU A 17 -10.90 20.09 31.79
N LYS A 18 -9.75 20.70 31.48
CA LYS A 18 -9.53 21.40 30.20
C LYS A 18 -8.74 20.59 29.20
N GLU A 19 -7.79 19.79 29.67
CA GLU A 19 -6.93 18.99 28.82
C GLU A 19 -6.67 17.62 29.45
N LEU A 20 -6.74 16.58 28.63
CA LEU A 20 -6.41 15.22 29.01
C LEU A 20 -5.44 14.62 27.99
N HIS A 21 -4.20 14.38 28.43
CA HIS A 21 -3.11 13.85 27.63
C HIS A 21 -2.66 12.51 28.19
N LEU A 22 -2.89 11.43 27.44
CA LEU A 22 -2.62 10.05 27.87
C LEU A 22 -1.66 9.31 26.93
N GLN A 23 -1.15 9.98 25.90
CA GLN A 23 -0.41 9.34 24.81
C GLN A 23 0.86 8.60 25.24
N GLY A 24 1.19 7.52 24.52
CA GLY A 24 2.45 6.78 24.70
C GLY A 24 2.54 5.97 26.00
N ASN A 25 1.39 5.60 26.57
CA ASN A 25 1.30 4.72 27.72
C ASN A 25 0.81 3.33 27.32
N ALA A 26 0.62 2.44 28.30
CA ALA A 26 0.03 1.12 28.11
C ALA A 26 -1.28 0.99 28.91
N LEU A 27 -2.08 2.07 28.96
CA LEU A 27 -3.43 2.05 29.52
C LEU A 27 -4.32 1.20 28.62
N HIS A 28 -5.18 0.38 29.21
CA HIS A 28 -5.96 -0.62 28.47
C HIS A 28 -7.40 -0.70 28.96
N GLY A 29 -8.21 -1.51 28.27
CA GLY A 29 -9.62 -1.71 28.60
C GLY A 29 -10.52 -0.67 27.95
N ASP A 30 -11.68 -0.44 28.54
CA ASP A 30 -12.67 0.49 27.98
C ASP A 30 -12.36 1.93 28.39
N PHE A 31 -12.48 2.86 27.44
CA PHE A 31 -12.35 4.28 27.75
C PHE A 31 -13.59 4.74 28.53
N PRO A 32 -13.47 5.49 29.64
CA PRO A 32 -14.61 5.98 30.39
C PRO A 32 -15.34 7.10 29.63
N SER A 33 -16.61 7.32 29.95
CA SER A 33 -17.32 8.49 29.45
C SER A 33 -16.69 9.78 29.99
N LEU A 34 -16.70 10.83 29.16
CA LEU A 34 -16.32 12.19 29.51
C LEU A 34 -17.53 13.14 29.54
N ALA A 35 -18.75 12.60 29.50
CA ALA A 35 -19.96 13.40 29.58
C ALA A 35 -19.94 14.27 30.85
N GLY A 36 -20.12 15.59 30.68
CA GLY A 36 -20.03 16.57 31.77
C GLY A 36 -18.69 17.31 31.88
N CYS A 37 -17.64 16.89 31.16
CA CYS A 37 -16.38 17.64 31.04
C CYS A 37 -16.52 18.78 30.01
N THR A 38 -17.45 19.72 30.23
CA THR A 38 -17.83 20.73 29.25
C THR A 38 -16.72 21.72 28.88
N ASP A 39 -15.74 21.89 29.77
CA ASP A 39 -14.57 22.76 29.58
C ASP A 39 -13.40 22.07 28.85
N LEU A 40 -13.55 20.78 28.48
CA LEU A 40 -12.51 20.01 27.82
C LEU A 40 -12.25 20.55 26.42
N THR A 41 -11.05 21.06 26.21
CA THR A 41 -10.57 21.62 24.95
C THR A 41 -9.68 20.65 24.17
N ARG A 42 -8.95 19.77 24.87
CA ARG A 42 -7.97 18.87 24.26
C ARG A 42 -8.04 17.48 24.87
N LEU A 43 -8.21 16.48 24.01
CA LEU A 43 -8.21 15.06 24.35
C LEU A 43 -7.21 14.31 23.47
N VAL A 44 -6.20 13.67 24.07
CA VAL A 44 -5.14 12.93 23.37
C VAL A 44 -4.99 11.55 23.98
N LEU A 45 -5.35 10.51 23.24
CA LEU A 45 -5.37 9.12 23.72
C LEU A 45 -4.30 8.22 23.09
N ASP A 46 -3.46 8.78 22.22
CA ASP A 46 -2.69 8.03 21.23
C ASP A 46 -1.81 6.90 21.79
N GLY A 47 -1.72 5.78 21.05
CA GLY A 47 -0.76 4.71 21.35
C GLY A 47 -0.98 4.03 22.70
N ASN A 48 -2.23 3.92 23.13
CA ASN A 48 -2.66 3.12 24.29
C ASN A 48 -3.35 1.82 23.87
N GLY A 49 -3.62 0.94 24.82
CA GLY A 49 -4.34 -0.33 24.65
C GLY A 49 -5.86 -0.27 24.83
N PHE A 50 -6.52 0.88 24.59
CA PHE A 50 -7.97 0.98 24.72
C PHE A 50 -8.70 0.13 23.69
N THR A 51 -9.67 -0.68 24.14
CA THR A 51 -10.36 -1.67 23.30
C THR A 51 -11.77 -1.24 22.86
N SER A 52 -12.36 -0.27 23.54
CA SER A 52 -13.66 0.29 23.16
C SER A 52 -13.81 1.76 23.61
N LEU A 53 -14.71 2.45 22.91
CA LEU A 53 -15.18 3.79 23.25
C LEU A 53 -16.67 3.69 23.64
N PRO A 54 -17.12 4.40 24.68
CA PRO A 54 -18.51 4.42 25.06
C PRO A 54 -19.32 5.22 24.05
N SER A 55 -20.63 4.93 23.90
CA SER A 55 -21.47 5.57 22.87
C SER A 55 -21.64 7.08 23.07
N ASP A 56 -21.39 7.58 24.27
CA ASP A 56 -21.47 8.99 24.68
C ASP A 56 -20.10 9.68 24.75
N PHE A 57 -19.01 9.07 24.26
CA PHE A 57 -17.66 9.61 24.45
C PHE A 57 -17.42 11.02 23.88
N LEU A 58 -18.24 11.45 22.91
CA LEU A 58 -18.23 12.81 22.32
C LEU A 58 -19.46 13.64 22.67
N LYS A 59 -20.32 13.13 23.55
CA LYS A 59 -21.54 13.81 23.93
C LYS A 59 -21.20 14.94 24.91
N ASP A 60 -21.81 16.11 24.69
CA ASP A 60 -21.73 17.27 25.60
C ASP A 60 -20.31 17.82 25.82
N LEU A 61 -19.47 17.83 24.77
CA LEU A 61 -18.12 18.43 24.75
C LEU A 61 -18.06 19.69 23.85
N PRO A 62 -18.73 20.81 24.21
CA PRO A 62 -18.85 21.98 23.36
C PRO A 62 -17.54 22.76 23.19
N SER A 63 -16.62 22.66 24.14
CA SER A 63 -15.33 23.38 24.13
C SER A 63 -14.22 22.64 23.38
N LEU A 64 -14.48 21.42 22.90
CA LEU A 64 -13.45 20.54 22.35
C LEU A 64 -12.91 21.11 21.03
N GLN A 65 -11.61 21.35 20.99
CA GLN A 65 -10.87 21.90 19.84
C GLN A 65 -9.91 20.88 19.23
N TYR A 66 -9.41 19.93 20.03
CA TYR A 66 -8.44 18.94 19.59
C TYR A 66 -8.79 17.55 20.13
N LEU A 67 -9.01 16.61 19.22
CA LEU A 67 -9.28 15.21 19.50
C LEU A 67 -8.28 14.32 18.76
N SER A 68 -7.51 13.52 19.49
CA SER A 68 -6.59 12.54 18.93
C SER A 68 -6.78 11.15 19.55
N LEU A 69 -6.99 10.16 18.69
CA LEU A 69 -7.30 8.76 18.97
C LEU A 69 -6.42 7.84 18.12
N GLU A 70 -5.14 8.19 17.91
CA GLU A 70 -4.26 7.45 17.02
C GLU A 70 -3.80 6.12 17.64
N ASP A 71 -3.64 5.09 16.82
CA ASP A 71 -3.01 3.82 17.21
C ASP A 71 -3.64 3.15 18.42
N LEU A 72 -4.97 3.04 18.39
CA LEU A 72 -5.75 2.36 19.42
C LEU A 72 -6.29 1.02 18.90
N PRO A 73 -6.18 -0.08 19.67
CA PRO A 73 -6.70 -1.39 19.29
C PRO A 73 -8.23 -1.50 19.50
N LEU A 74 -8.96 -0.48 19.04
CA LEU A 74 -10.42 -0.42 19.16
C LEU A 74 -11.07 -1.50 18.29
N LYS A 75 -12.19 -2.04 18.79
CA LYS A 75 -13.13 -2.77 17.93
C LYS A 75 -13.66 -1.86 16.82
N PRO A 76 -14.04 -2.39 15.64
CA PRO A 76 -14.61 -1.58 14.56
C PRO A 76 -15.78 -0.71 15.04
N TRP A 77 -15.75 0.58 14.71
CA TRP A 77 -16.74 1.56 15.15
C TRP A 77 -16.96 2.64 14.10
N SER A 78 -18.02 3.44 14.27
CA SER A 78 -18.36 4.58 13.43
C SER A 78 -18.33 5.86 14.26
N VAL A 79 -17.88 6.97 13.66
CA VAL A 79 -17.93 8.29 14.30
C VAL A 79 -19.39 8.63 14.63
N PRO A 80 -19.75 8.88 15.90
CA PRO A 80 -21.14 9.14 16.28
C PRO A 80 -21.56 10.56 15.90
N ASP A 81 -22.84 10.74 15.58
CA ASP A 81 -23.40 12.05 15.21
C ASP A 81 -23.29 13.10 16.33
N ALA A 82 -23.13 12.66 17.58
CA ALA A 82 -22.89 13.53 18.73
C ALA A 82 -21.66 14.44 18.58
N ILE A 83 -20.71 14.10 17.70
CA ILE A 83 -19.52 14.94 17.42
C ILE A 83 -19.88 16.36 16.96
N VAL A 84 -21.07 16.56 16.38
CA VAL A 84 -21.57 17.90 15.98
C VAL A 84 -21.67 18.85 17.18
N GLY A 85 -21.84 18.32 18.40
CA GLY A 85 -21.81 19.12 19.62
C GLY A 85 -20.47 19.84 19.86
N SER A 86 -19.37 19.30 19.33
CA SER A 86 -18.02 19.89 19.37
C SER A 86 -17.79 20.81 18.17
N SER A 87 -18.61 21.84 18.01
CA SER A 87 -18.56 22.77 16.85
C SER A 87 -17.26 23.59 16.76
N LEU A 88 -16.50 23.68 17.86
CA LEU A 88 -15.18 24.31 17.91
C LEU A 88 -14.03 23.38 17.53
N LEU A 89 -14.31 22.13 17.14
CA LEU A 89 -13.28 21.13 16.84
C LEU A 89 -12.45 21.56 15.63
N GLU A 90 -11.16 21.85 15.84
CA GLU A 90 -10.21 22.25 14.81
C GLU A 90 -9.39 21.06 14.30
N THR A 91 -9.09 20.09 15.16
CA THR A 91 -8.33 18.89 14.81
C THR A 91 -9.05 17.64 15.25
N PHE A 92 -9.30 16.75 14.30
CA PHE A 92 -9.72 15.38 14.56
C PHE A 92 -8.71 14.42 13.93
N SER A 93 -7.96 13.71 14.78
CA SER A 93 -7.09 12.62 14.38
C SER A 93 -7.54 11.30 14.98
N ALA A 94 -7.68 10.28 14.14
CA ALA A 94 -8.03 8.93 14.53
C ALA A 94 -7.41 7.94 13.53
N SER A 95 -6.12 8.10 13.23
CA SER A 95 -5.41 7.19 12.34
C SER A 95 -5.24 5.82 13.00
N ASN A 96 -5.46 4.74 12.25
CA ASN A 96 -5.37 3.37 12.75
C ASN A 96 -6.19 3.15 14.04
N ALA A 97 -7.43 3.64 14.03
CA ALA A 97 -8.36 3.56 15.15
C ALA A 97 -9.55 2.63 14.88
N SER A 98 -9.47 1.78 13.85
CA SER A 98 -10.54 0.85 13.43
C SER A 98 -11.88 1.51 13.02
N ILE A 99 -11.87 2.76 12.56
CA ILE A 99 -13.10 3.39 12.04
C ILE A 99 -13.56 2.63 10.79
N ALA A 100 -14.84 2.24 10.71
CA ALA A 100 -15.36 1.40 9.65
C ALA A 100 -16.66 1.96 9.03
N GLY A 101 -16.95 1.51 7.81
CA GLY A 101 -18.15 1.90 7.07
C GLY A 101 -17.89 3.06 6.11
N ALA A 102 -18.96 3.72 5.66
CA ALA A 102 -18.85 4.87 4.77
C ALA A 102 -18.16 6.05 5.46
N PHE A 103 -17.55 6.95 4.68
CA PHE A 103 -17.02 8.19 5.22
C PHE A 103 -18.11 8.94 6.03
N PRO A 104 -17.84 9.35 7.28
CA PRO A 104 -18.85 9.95 8.16
C PRO A 104 -19.22 11.36 7.67
N ALA A 105 -20.34 11.47 6.96
CA ALA A 105 -20.83 12.73 6.39
C ALA A 105 -21.08 13.81 7.44
N VAL A 106 -21.36 13.42 8.69
CA VAL A 106 -21.56 14.33 9.83
C VAL A 106 -20.36 15.24 10.10
N LEU A 107 -19.13 14.83 9.73
CA LEU A 107 -17.94 15.67 9.86
C LEU A 107 -18.01 16.94 9.01
N ALA A 108 -18.84 16.97 7.96
CA ALA A 108 -19.07 18.17 7.15
C ALA A 108 -19.72 19.32 7.95
N ASN A 109 -20.33 19.04 9.11
CA ASN A 109 -20.96 20.05 9.94
C ASN A 109 -19.97 20.78 10.86
N LEU A 110 -18.71 20.34 10.91
CA LEU A 110 -17.67 20.91 11.77
C LEU A 110 -16.89 22.00 11.01
N SER A 111 -17.51 23.17 10.82
CA SER A 111 -16.96 24.25 10.01
C SER A 111 -15.63 24.83 10.53
N SER A 112 -15.31 24.62 11.81
CA SER A 112 -14.04 25.01 12.44
C SER A 112 -12.88 24.05 12.11
N LEU A 113 -13.16 22.90 11.49
CA LEU A 113 -12.17 21.84 11.28
C LEU A 113 -11.08 22.29 10.29
N ARG A 114 -9.83 22.26 10.78
CA ARG A 114 -8.60 22.59 10.02
C ARG A 114 -7.81 21.35 9.63
N SER A 115 -7.82 20.32 10.48
CA SER A 115 -7.07 19.08 10.23
C SER A 115 -7.93 17.85 10.49
N LEU A 116 -8.11 17.04 9.46
CA LEU A 116 -8.78 15.75 9.54
C LEU A 116 -7.84 14.61 9.12
N ARG A 117 -7.56 13.70 10.05
CA ARG A 117 -6.70 12.52 9.81
C ARG A 117 -7.42 11.23 10.17
N LEU A 118 -7.77 10.45 9.15
CA LEU A 118 -8.48 9.18 9.27
C LEU A 118 -7.75 8.06 8.51
N SER A 119 -6.43 8.18 8.38
CA SER A 119 -5.58 7.22 7.66
C SER A 119 -5.58 5.84 8.35
N TYR A 120 -5.30 4.78 7.59
CA TYR A 120 -5.19 3.41 8.13
C TYR A 120 -6.45 2.89 8.85
N ASN A 121 -7.63 3.34 8.44
CA ASN A 121 -8.91 2.85 8.93
C ASN A 121 -9.58 1.88 7.95
N ASN A 122 -10.81 1.48 8.22
CA ASN A 122 -11.60 0.56 7.43
C ASN A 122 -12.72 1.29 6.66
N LEU A 123 -12.48 2.55 6.25
CA LEU A 123 -13.48 3.36 5.55
C LEU A 123 -13.72 2.87 4.11
N THR A 124 -14.95 3.07 3.63
CA THR A 124 -15.40 2.70 2.29
C THR A 124 -16.20 3.80 1.62
N GLY A 125 -16.43 3.67 0.31
CA GLY A 125 -17.32 4.55 -0.45
C GLY A 125 -16.70 5.89 -0.83
N GLY A 126 -17.55 6.78 -1.37
CA GLY A 126 -17.14 8.09 -1.87
C GLY A 126 -16.99 9.15 -0.78
N LEU A 127 -16.26 10.22 -1.12
CA LEU A 127 -16.28 11.45 -0.33
C LEU A 127 -17.66 12.12 -0.48
N PRO A 128 -18.37 12.44 0.63
CA PRO A 128 -19.68 13.05 0.55
C PRO A 128 -19.58 14.51 0.07
N ALA A 129 -20.55 14.95 -0.72
CA ALA A 129 -20.58 16.30 -1.30
C ALA A 129 -20.51 17.43 -0.26
N GLY A 130 -21.09 17.21 0.93
CA GLY A 130 -21.05 18.17 2.04
C GLY A 130 -19.64 18.52 2.53
N LEU A 131 -18.62 17.70 2.24
CA LEU A 131 -17.24 18.08 2.56
C LEU A 131 -16.78 19.36 1.84
N ALA A 132 -17.45 19.77 0.76
CA ALA A 132 -17.19 21.04 0.09
C ALA A 132 -17.40 22.26 1.00
N GLU A 133 -18.23 22.12 2.04
CA GLU A 133 -18.54 23.19 3.00
C GLU A 133 -17.40 23.44 4.01
N LEU A 134 -16.43 22.53 4.12
CA LEU A 134 -15.28 22.66 5.03
C LEU A 134 -14.19 23.59 4.46
N ILE A 135 -14.55 24.86 4.27
CA ILE A 135 -13.67 25.87 3.67
C ILE A 135 -12.45 26.22 4.53
N ALA A 136 -12.48 25.94 5.83
CA ALA A 136 -11.38 26.16 6.76
C ALA A 136 -10.36 25.00 6.78
N LEU A 137 -10.64 23.89 6.08
CA LEU A 137 -9.81 22.70 6.13
C LEU A 137 -8.46 22.92 5.43
N GLU A 138 -7.38 22.68 6.16
CA GLU A 138 -5.99 22.85 5.71
C GLU A 138 -5.29 21.52 5.44
N SER A 139 -5.65 20.46 6.17
CA SER A 139 -5.05 19.13 6.05
C SER A 139 -6.11 18.04 6.01
N LEU A 140 -6.14 17.27 4.92
CA LEU A 140 -7.00 16.11 4.74
C LEU A 140 -6.15 14.85 4.47
N GLN A 141 -6.17 13.91 5.41
CA GLN A 141 -5.42 12.65 5.34
C GLN A 141 -6.36 11.46 5.48
N LEU A 142 -6.58 10.74 4.38
CA LEU A 142 -7.50 9.60 4.27
C LEU A 142 -6.81 8.36 3.66
N ASN A 143 -5.48 8.37 3.62
CA ASN A 143 -4.70 7.36 2.94
C ASN A 143 -4.75 5.97 3.60
N ASN A 144 -4.42 4.94 2.83
CA ASN A 144 -4.18 3.58 3.34
C ASN A 144 -5.39 2.92 4.02
N GLN A 145 -6.61 3.08 3.49
CA GLN A 145 -7.75 2.34 4.02
C GLN A 145 -7.56 0.82 3.85
N MET A 146 -7.83 0.08 4.92
CA MET A 146 -7.54 -1.34 5.09
C MET A 146 -8.69 -2.25 4.69
N SER A 147 -9.90 -1.69 4.52
CA SER A 147 -11.06 -2.43 4.04
C SER A 147 -10.86 -2.88 2.60
N ASP A 148 -11.47 -3.99 2.19
CA ASP A 148 -11.51 -4.36 0.77
C ASP A 148 -12.27 -3.34 -0.06
N GLY A 149 -13.29 -2.69 0.53
CA GLY A 149 -14.07 -1.65 -0.13
C GLY A 149 -13.21 -0.44 -0.50
N LYS A 150 -12.34 0.00 0.41
CA LYS A 150 -11.55 1.25 0.37
C LYS A 150 -12.39 2.49 0.05
N LEU A 151 -11.82 3.67 0.27
CA LEU A 151 -12.43 4.89 -0.25
C LEU A 151 -12.34 4.89 -1.79
N SER A 152 -13.39 5.36 -2.46
CA SER A 152 -13.54 5.27 -3.92
C SER A 152 -14.29 6.48 -4.49
N GLY A 153 -14.58 6.46 -5.80
CA GLY A 153 -15.31 7.55 -6.45
C GLY A 153 -14.45 8.80 -6.72
N SER A 154 -15.11 9.90 -7.05
CA SER A 154 -14.46 11.15 -7.46
C SER A 154 -13.93 11.95 -6.27
N ILE A 155 -12.82 12.66 -6.50
CA ILE A 155 -12.22 13.63 -5.56
C ILE A 155 -12.63 15.08 -5.86
N ALA A 156 -13.60 15.30 -6.75
CA ALA A 156 -14.02 16.63 -7.19
C ALA A 156 -14.42 17.58 -6.04
N VAL A 157 -14.95 17.02 -4.94
CA VAL A 157 -15.32 17.79 -3.74
C VAL A 157 -14.15 18.59 -3.15
N VAL A 158 -12.91 18.12 -3.34
CA VAL A 158 -11.71 18.77 -2.81
C VAL A 158 -11.42 20.09 -3.52
N ALA A 159 -11.90 20.31 -4.74
CA ALA A 159 -11.70 21.57 -5.46
C ALA A 159 -12.36 22.78 -4.78
N ALA A 160 -13.38 22.56 -3.95
CA ALA A 160 -14.04 23.60 -3.16
C ALA A 160 -13.22 24.03 -1.93
N MET A 161 -12.30 23.17 -1.44
CA MET A 161 -11.51 23.41 -0.22
C MET A 161 -10.31 24.33 -0.52
N LYS A 162 -10.54 25.64 -0.66
CA LYS A 162 -9.51 26.59 -1.13
C LYS A 162 -8.34 26.81 -0.16
N ASN A 163 -8.53 26.56 1.13
CA ASN A 163 -7.47 26.63 2.14
C ASN A 163 -6.68 25.33 2.31
N LEU A 164 -7.00 24.28 1.54
CA LEU A 164 -6.34 23.00 1.67
C LEU A 164 -4.87 23.10 1.23
N ARG A 165 -3.97 22.75 2.14
CA ARG A 165 -2.51 22.74 1.95
C ARG A 165 -1.98 21.32 1.77
N LEU A 166 -2.59 20.34 2.44
CA LEU A 166 -2.16 18.95 2.41
C LEU A 166 -3.33 18.04 2.05
N LEU A 167 -3.18 17.27 0.97
CA LEU A 167 -4.10 16.21 0.58
C LEU A 167 -3.35 14.88 0.44
N TRP A 168 -3.58 13.96 1.36
CA TRP A 168 -3.04 12.60 1.32
C TRP A 168 -4.17 11.58 1.26
N ILE A 169 -4.36 10.97 0.08
CA ILE A 169 -5.44 10.01 -0.18
C ILE A 169 -4.94 8.74 -0.86
N GLN A 170 -3.63 8.52 -0.85
CA GLN A 170 -2.97 7.39 -1.50
C GLN A 170 -3.44 6.02 -0.99
N SER A 171 -3.23 5.01 -1.83
CA SER A 171 -3.53 3.59 -1.53
C SER A 171 -5.01 3.30 -1.29
N ASN A 172 -5.88 3.97 -2.06
CA ASN A 172 -7.33 3.84 -2.07
C ASN A 172 -7.84 3.34 -3.46
N LYS A 173 -9.11 3.58 -3.78
CA LYS A 173 -9.74 3.25 -5.06
C LYS A 173 -10.43 4.47 -5.69
N PHE A 174 -9.92 5.68 -5.45
CA PHE A 174 -10.47 6.89 -6.05
C PHE A 174 -10.36 6.84 -7.58
N THR A 175 -11.38 7.34 -8.27
CA THR A 175 -11.54 7.33 -9.73
C THR A 175 -11.87 8.72 -10.25
N GLY A 176 -11.86 8.89 -11.57
CA GLY A 176 -12.17 10.16 -12.22
C GLY A 176 -10.98 11.11 -12.27
N PRO A 177 -11.16 12.29 -12.87
CA PRO A 177 -10.08 13.24 -13.10
C PRO A 177 -9.66 13.97 -11.83
N ILE A 178 -8.43 14.48 -11.85
CA ILE A 178 -8.01 15.54 -10.93
C ILE A 178 -8.85 16.78 -11.23
N PRO A 179 -9.54 17.37 -10.24
CA PRO A 179 -10.38 18.52 -10.47
C PRO A 179 -9.54 19.80 -10.63
N ASP A 180 -10.20 20.88 -11.02
CA ASP A 180 -9.53 22.17 -11.19
C ASP A 180 -9.10 22.77 -9.83
N PHE A 181 -7.80 22.93 -9.63
CA PHE A 181 -7.21 23.54 -8.44
C PHE A 181 -6.85 25.01 -8.62
N SER A 182 -7.51 25.71 -9.55
CA SER A 182 -7.37 27.15 -9.69
C SER A 182 -7.60 27.85 -8.35
N ASN A 183 -6.64 28.71 -7.97
CA ASN A 183 -6.57 29.44 -6.70
C ASN A 183 -6.39 28.56 -5.44
N SER A 184 -5.92 27.32 -5.59
CA SER A 184 -5.57 26.46 -4.47
C SER A 184 -4.25 26.87 -3.81
N GLN A 185 -4.11 26.58 -2.52
CA GLN A 185 -2.89 26.75 -1.73
C GLN A 185 -2.19 25.42 -1.40
N LEU A 186 -2.43 24.38 -2.20
CA LEU A 186 -1.82 23.07 -1.99
C LEU A 186 -0.29 23.16 -1.94
N GLU A 187 0.29 22.50 -0.96
CA GLU A 187 1.72 22.33 -0.73
C GLU A 187 2.14 20.88 -0.95
N ALA A 188 1.28 19.92 -0.56
CA ALA A 188 1.49 18.50 -0.74
C ALA A 188 0.24 17.81 -1.31
N PHE A 189 0.41 17.13 -2.44
CA PHE A 189 -0.66 16.41 -3.14
C PHE A 189 -0.24 14.95 -3.39
N ASN A 190 -0.73 14.04 -2.55
CA ASN A 190 -0.39 12.63 -2.62
C ASN A 190 -1.62 11.78 -2.96
N VAL A 191 -1.66 11.30 -4.21
CA VAL A 191 -2.77 10.52 -4.76
C VAL A 191 -2.32 9.19 -5.37
N ARG A 192 -1.08 8.77 -5.12
CA ARG A 192 -0.53 7.52 -5.67
C ARG A 192 -1.36 6.30 -5.29
N ASP A 193 -1.23 5.22 -6.05
CA ASP A 193 -1.92 3.95 -5.80
C ASP A 193 -3.45 4.13 -5.71
N ASN A 194 -4.03 4.73 -6.75
CA ASN A 194 -5.47 4.90 -6.93
C ASN A 194 -5.85 4.50 -8.38
N ARG A 195 -7.05 4.88 -8.83
CA ARG A 195 -7.53 4.68 -10.19
C ARG A 195 -7.95 6.01 -10.83
N LEU A 196 -7.27 7.11 -10.47
CA LEU A 196 -7.55 8.43 -11.04
C LEU A 196 -7.21 8.45 -12.52
N THR A 197 -8.00 9.16 -13.30
CA THR A 197 -7.98 9.15 -14.77
C THR A 197 -7.78 10.55 -15.34
N GLY A 198 -7.76 10.67 -16.66
CA GLY A 198 -7.76 11.95 -17.35
C GLY A 198 -6.42 12.68 -17.34
N VAL A 199 -6.48 13.93 -17.80
CA VAL A 199 -5.31 14.80 -17.95
C VAL A 199 -4.95 15.41 -16.61
N VAL A 200 -3.66 15.48 -16.29
CA VAL A 200 -3.17 16.25 -15.14
C VAL A 200 -3.34 17.76 -15.47
N PRO A 201 -4.22 18.50 -14.77
CA PRO A 201 -4.57 19.85 -15.16
C PRO A 201 -3.43 20.84 -14.89
N ALA A 202 -3.34 21.89 -15.71
CA ALA A 202 -2.40 22.99 -15.52
C ALA A 202 -2.54 23.65 -14.15
N SER A 203 -3.78 23.77 -13.67
CA SER A 203 -4.07 24.31 -12.36
C SER A 203 -3.52 23.50 -11.19
N LEU A 204 -2.98 22.28 -11.40
CA LEU A 204 -2.21 21.55 -10.40
C LEU A 204 -0.71 21.87 -10.48
N TYR A 205 -0.09 21.75 -11.67
CA TYR A 205 1.37 21.92 -11.80
C TYR A 205 1.83 23.38 -11.86
N GLU A 206 0.92 24.33 -12.03
CA GLU A 206 1.19 25.78 -11.96
C GLU A 206 1.02 26.36 -10.54
N ILE A 207 0.61 25.55 -9.55
CA ILE A 207 0.46 26.00 -8.16
C ILE A 207 1.83 26.36 -7.58
N LYS A 208 2.00 27.64 -7.22
CA LYS A 208 3.28 28.19 -6.71
C LYS A 208 3.66 27.68 -5.32
N THR A 209 2.69 27.30 -4.50
CA THR A 209 2.90 26.76 -3.14
C THR A 209 3.26 25.29 -3.13
N LEU A 210 3.03 24.57 -4.24
CA LEU A 210 3.22 23.13 -4.31
C LEU A 210 4.70 22.76 -4.18
N ARG A 211 4.98 21.76 -3.36
CA ARG A 211 6.34 21.27 -3.06
C ARG A 211 6.46 19.78 -3.31
N ASN A 212 5.42 19.00 -3.01
CA ASN A 212 5.45 17.56 -3.10
C ASN A 212 4.23 17.04 -3.86
N VAL A 213 4.47 16.22 -4.87
CA VAL A 213 3.41 15.61 -5.69
C VAL A 213 3.71 14.13 -5.90
N SER A 214 2.72 13.28 -5.69
CA SER A 214 2.84 11.84 -5.96
C SER A 214 1.66 11.37 -6.80
N LEU A 215 1.96 10.97 -8.05
CA LEU A 215 0.96 10.58 -9.04
C LEU A 215 1.07 9.10 -9.44
N THR A 216 2.17 8.43 -9.07
CA THR A 216 2.48 7.05 -9.42
C THR A 216 1.32 6.07 -9.23
N ASN A 217 1.22 5.08 -10.12
CA ASN A 217 0.22 4.01 -10.06
C ASN A 217 -1.23 4.53 -10.08
N ASN A 218 -1.54 5.26 -11.15
CA ASN A 218 -2.86 5.75 -11.51
C ASN A 218 -3.08 5.54 -13.02
N LEU A 219 -4.23 5.97 -13.54
CA LEU A 219 -4.64 5.84 -14.94
C LEU A 219 -4.54 7.16 -15.73
N PHE A 220 -3.67 8.09 -15.33
CA PHE A 220 -3.49 9.38 -16.00
C PHE A 220 -3.12 9.25 -17.48
N GLN A 221 -3.48 10.28 -18.25
CA GLN A 221 -3.40 10.34 -19.71
C GLN A 221 -2.97 11.74 -20.15
N GLY A 222 -2.65 11.89 -21.44
CA GLY A 222 -2.37 13.20 -22.02
C GLY A 222 -0.92 13.66 -21.88
N PRO A 223 -0.66 14.97 -21.96
CA PRO A 223 0.69 15.50 -21.97
C PRO A 223 1.35 15.26 -20.60
N MET A 224 2.65 14.99 -20.63
CA MET A 224 3.44 14.87 -19.40
C MET A 224 3.47 16.23 -18.69
N PRO A 225 3.04 16.33 -17.41
CA PRO A 225 3.03 17.59 -16.68
C PRO A 225 4.44 18.11 -16.38
N ASP A 226 4.65 19.43 -16.48
CA ASP A 226 5.90 20.12 -16.17
C ASP A 226 5.85 20.73 -14.76
N PHE A 227 6.23 19.95 -13.76
CA PHE A 227 6.32 20.41 -12.38
C PHE A 227 7.69 21.06 -12.12
N ARG A 228 7.74 22.39 -12.06
CA ARG A 228 8.99 23.15 -11.86
C ARG A 228 9.30 23.40 -10.39
N GLY A 229 10.44 22.91 -9.90
CA GLY A 229 10.87 23.13 -8.52
C GLY A 229 10.01 22.39 -7.47
N VAL A 230 9.32 21.33 -7.91
CA VAL A 230 8.47 20.47 -7.07
C VAL A 230 9.10 19.08 -7.03
N ASN A 231 9.10 18.43 -5.87
CA ASN A 231 9.47 17.03 -5.73
C ASN A 231 8.34 16.15 -6.23
N VAL A 232 8.59 15.35 -7.28
CA VAL A 232 7.57 14.54 -7.93
C VAL A 232 7.90 13.06 -7.91
N ASP A 233 6.99 12.26 -7.35
CA ASP A 233 6.96 10.80 -7.50
C ASP A 233 6.13 10.44 -8.74
N LEU A 234 6.85 10.10 -9.81
CA LEU A 234 6.36 9.59 -11.09
C LEU A 234 7.23 8.41 -11.54
N ALA A 235 6.81 7.19 -11.21
CA ALA A 235 7.51 5.98 -11.62
C ALA A 235 7.39 5.72 -13.14
N ALA A 236 8.32 4.93 -13.68
CA ALA A 236 8.46 4.71 -15.12
C ALA A 236 7.20 4.14 -15.79
N ASP A 237 6.45 3.29 -15.08
CA ASP A 237 5.17 2.75 -15.52
C ASP A 237 4.13 3.86 -15.73
N THR A 238 4.08 4.82 -14.81
CA THR A 238 3.17 5.96 -14.86
C THR A 238 3.60 6.93 -15.96
N VAL A 239 4.90 7.17 -16.11
CA VAL A 239 5.46 7.96 -17.23
C VAL A 239 5.07 7.36 -18.58
N SER A 240 5.08 6.04 -18.72
CA SER A 240 4.72 5.36 -19.97
C SER A 240 3.26 5.55 -20.40
N ARG A 241 2.40 6.03 -19.49
CA ARG A 241 0.97 6.26 -19.78
C ARG A 241 0.71 7.60 -20.48
N PHE A 242 1.55 8.60 -20.23
CA PHE A 242 1.45 9.90 -20.90
C PHE A 242 1.81 9.77 -22.39
N CYS A 243 1.41 10.75 -23.18
CA CYS A 243 1.70 10.79 -24.61
C CYS A 243 3.22 10.74 -24.88
N GLN A 244 4.00 11.40 -24.03
CA GLN A 244 5.45 11.52 -24.19
C GLN A 244 6.13 11.31 -22.84
N SER A 245 7.39 10.89 -22.86
CA SER A 245 8.21 10.73 -21.65
C SER A 245 8.76 12.04 -21.09
N ARG A 246 8.58 13.15 -21.82
CA ARG A 246 8.99 14.50 -21.43
C ARG A 246 7.83 15.47 -21.64
N PRO A 247 7.79 16.59 -20.90
CA PRO A 247 6.77 17.61 -21.12
C PRO A 247 6.74 18.11 -22.57
N GLY A 248 5.54 18.19 -23.13
CA GLY A 248 5.32 18.52 -24.53
C GLY A 248 3.89 18.21 -24.98
N PRO A 249 3.47 18.75 -26.14
CA PRO A 249 2.14 18.49 -26.67
C PRO A 249 1.99 17.04 -27.12
N CYS A 250 0.79 16.48 -26.94
CA CYS A 250 0.42 15.21 -27.55
C CYS A 250 0.23 15.36 -29.07
N ASP A 251 0.13 14.23 -29.77
CA ASP A 251 -0.43 14.19 -31.12
C ASP A 251 -1.84 14.82 -31.16
N GLN A 252 -2.20 15.43 -32.29
CA GLN A 252 -3.47 16.13 -32.45
C GLN A 252 -4.67 15.18 -32.33
N LEU A 253 -4.54 13.95 -32.80
CA LEU A 253 -5.60 12.94 -32.70
C LEU A 253 -5.78 12.51 -31.24
N VAL A 254 -4.69 12.31 -30.51
CA VAL A 254 -4.70 12.01 -29.07
C VAL A 254 -5.38 13.14 -28.30
N THR A 255 -4.98 14.39 -28.56
CA THR A 255 -5.56 15.58 -27.93
C THR A 255 -7.07 15.66 -28.17
N THR A 256 -7.50 15.38 -29.42
CA THR A 256 -8.91 15.37 -29.80
C THR A 256 -9.68 14.28 -29.04
N LEU A 257 -9.17 13.05 -29.02
CA LEU A 257 -9.80 11.95 -28.29
C LEU A 257 -9.86 12.22 -26.79
N LEU A 258 -8.82 12.79 -26.18
CA LEU A 258 -8.86 13.17 -24.75
C LEU A 258 -9.90 14.24 -24.45
N ALA A 259 -10.15 15.19 -25.38
CA ALA A 259 -11.26 16.13 -25.28
C ALA A 259 -12.64 15.47 -25.45
N VAL A 260 -12.72 14.35 -26.17
CA VAL A 260 -13.91 13.50 -26.22
C VAL A 260 -14.11 12.77 -24.90
N ALA A 261 -13.05 12.14 -24.35
CA ALA A 261 -13.10 11.48 -23.04
C ALA A 261 -13.49 12.43 -21.90
N ALA A 262 -13.08 13.70 -21.97
CA ALA A 262 -13.50 14.73 -21.01
C ALA A 262 -15.03 14.88 -20.95
N GLY A 263 -15.72 14.84 -22.09
CA GLY A 263 -17.19 14.90 -22.16
C GLY A 263 -17.86 13.72 -21.44
N PHE A 264 -17.19 12.57 -21.38
CA PHE A 264 -17.63 11.38 -20.67
C PHE A 264 -17.13 11.31 -19.20
N GLY A 265 -16.41 12.33 -18.73
CA GLY A 265 -15.85 12.37 -17.37
C GLY A 265 -14.63 11.47 -17.15
N TYR A 266 -13.86 11.18 -18.21
CA TYR A 266 -12.68 10.31 -18.18
C TYR A 266 -12.95 8.95 -17.53
N PRO A 267 -13.84 8.13 -18.10
CA PRO A 267 -14.16 6.80 -17.58
C PRO A 267 -12.91 5.91 -17.53
N ALA A 268 -12.75 5.17 -16.43
CA ALA A 268 -11.59 4.31 -16.19
C ALA A 268 -11.40 3.25 -17.27
N GLU A 269 -12.49 2.68 -17.82
CA GLU A 269 -12.44 1.68 -18.89
C GLU A 269 -11.73 2.21 -20.15
N LEU A 270 -11.97 3.47 -20.53
CA LEU A 270 -11.22 4.09 -21.63
C LEU A 270 -9.76 4.30 -21.21
N ALA A 271 -9.55 4.83 -20.00
CA ALA A 271 -8.22 5.15 -19.52
C ALA A 271 -7.27 3.95 -19.45
N GLU A 272 -7.77 2.74 -19.19
CA GLU A 272 -6.96 1.52 -19.21
C GLU A 272 -6.19 1.34 -20.52
N THR A 273 -6.81 1.65 -21.67
CA THR A 273 -6.21 1.45 -23.00
C THR A 273 -5.76 2.74 -23.68
N TRP A 274 -6.37 3.88 -23.34
CA TRP A 274 -6.09 5.18 -23.94
C TRP A 274 -4.84 5.82 -23.31
N ASN A 275 -3.69 5.22 -23.56
CA ASN A 275 -2.39 5.66 -23.09
C ASN A 275 -1.38 5.75 -24.26
N GLY A 276 -0.29 6.52 -24.06
CA GLY A 276 0.70 6.79 -25.10
C GLY A 276 0.20 7.76 -26.19
N ASN A 277 0.97 7.87 -27.28
CA ASN A 277 0.73 8.88 -28.34
C ASN A 277 0.10 8.31 -29.63
N THR A 278 -0.32 7.04 -29.63
CA THR A 278 -0.75 6.34 -30.86
C THR A 278 -2.13 5.70 -30.68
N PRO A 279 -3.22 6.46 -30.94
CA PRO A 279 -4.59 5.95 -30.78
C PRO A 279 -4.91 4.74 -31.66
N CYS A 280 -4.29 4.67 -32.83
CA CYS A 280 -4.45 3.58 -33.80
C CYS A 280 -3.73 2.27 -33.42
N GLY A 281 -3.19 2.17 -32.20
CA GLY A 281 -2.69 0.92 -31.65
C GLY A 281 -3.85 0.03 -31.19
N ASN A 282 -4.18 0.10 -29.90
CA ASN A 282 -5.19 -0.75 -29.25
C ASN A 282 -6.17 0.04 -28.38
N TRP A 283 -6.42 1.31 -28.70
CA TRP A 283 -7.37 2.12 -27.92
C TRP A 283 -8.79 1.59 -28.12
N ILE A 284 -9.47 1.31 -27.01
CA ILE A 284 -10.84 0.79 -27.07
C ILE A 284 -11.75 1.76 -27.83
N GLY A 285 -12.53 1.22 -28.75
CA GLY A 285 -13.46 1.97 -29.58
C GLY A 285 -12.85 2.81 -30.71
N VAL A 286 -11.54 2.69 -30.96
CA VAL A 286 -10.86 3.37 -32.06
C VAL A 286 -10.44 2.35 -33.11
N VAL A 287 -10.89 2.50 -34.35
CA VAL A 287 -10.39 1.74 -35.50
C VAL A 287 -9.88 2.72 -36.54
N CYS A 288 -8.67 2.49 -37.01
CA CYS A 288 -8.02 3.39 -37.96
C CYS A 288 -7.91 2.82 -39.36
N SER A 289 -7.78 3.72 -40.33
CA SER A 289 -7.45 3.42 -41.71
C SER A 289 -6.48 4.49 -42.20
N ASN A 290 -5.31 4.07 -42.70
CA ASN A 290 -4.22 4.96 -43.10
C ASN A 290 -3.73 5.91 -41.99
N GLY A 291 -3.78 5.47 -40.72
CA GLY A 291 -3.30 6.26 -39.58
C GLY A 291 -4.32 7.23 -38.97
N ASP A 292 -5.48 7.42 -39.61
CA ASP A 292 -6.58 8.22 -39.06
C ASP A 292 -7.74 7.34 -38.57
N VAL A 293 -8.55 7.85 -37.64
CA VAL A 293 -9.72 7.14 -37.11
C VAL A 293 -10.82 7.10 -38.18
N SER A 294 -11.19 5.89 -38.61
CA SER A 294 -12.24 5.65 -39.60
C SER A 294 -13.53 5.14 -38.97
N ILE A 295 -13.45 4.45 -37.84
CA ILE A 295 -14.60 4.03 -37.02
C ILE A 295 -14.33 4.42 -35.57
N PHE A 296 -15.28 5.13 -34.97
CA PHE A 296 -15.29 5.43 -33.55
C PHE A 296 -16.52 4.80 -32.92
N ASP A 297 -16.30 3.78 -32.08
CA ASP A 297 -17.33 2.86 -31.61
C ASP A 297 -17.22 2.61 -30.10
N LEU A 298 -18.08 3.29 -29.34
CA LEU A 298 -18.19 3.19 -27.89
C LEU A 298 -19.58 2.71 -27.46
N HIS A 299 -20.23 1.87 -28.27
CA HIS A 299 -21.53 1.33 -27.92
C HIS A 299 -21.47 0.45 -26.66
N ASN A 300 -22.53 0.48 -25.85
CA ASN A 300 -22.73 -0.43 -24.71
C ASN A 300 -21.56 -0.45 -23.71
N ARG A 301 -21.10 0.74 -23.31
CA ARG A 301 -19.98 0.93 -22.36
C ARG A 301 -20.42 1.57 -21.05
N GLY A 302 -21.71 1.79 -20.85
CA GLY A 302 -22.24 2.46 -19.65
C GLY A 302 -21.75 3.90 -19.49
N LEU A 303 -21.37 4.57 -20.59
CA LEU A 303 -20.83 5.93 -20.56
C LEU A 303 -21.89 6.92 -20.08
N SER A 304 -21.51 7.82 -19.18
CA SER A 304 -22.31 8.97 -18.74
C SER A 304 -21.69 10.28 -19.21
N GLY A 305 -22.38 11.40 -19.04
CA GLY A 305 -21.90 12.73 -19.45
C GLY A 305 -22.45 13.15 -20.80
N THR A 306 -21.71 13.98 -21.54
CA THR A 306 -22.19 14.64 -22.75
C THR A 306 -21.35 14.30 -23.98
N ILE A 307 -21.93 14.48 -25.17
CA ILE A 307 -21.21 14.29 -26.44
C ILE A 307 -20.34 15.52 -26.70
N SER A 308 -19.02 15.35 -26.69
CA SER A 308 -18.08 16.45 -26.94
C SER A 308 -18.13 16.91 -28.41
N PRO A 309 -18.18 18.22 -28.69
CA PRO A 309 -18.10 18.74 -30.06
C PRO A 309 -16.75 18.43 -30.73
N ALA A 310 -15.71 18.08 -29.96
CA ALA A 310 -14.39 17.71 -30.46
C ALA A 310 -14.42 16.47 -31.36
N ILE A 311 -15.46 15.61 -31.27
CA ILE A 311 -15.63 14.48 -32.20
C ILE A 311 -15.65 14.96 -33.66
N ALA A 312 -16.12 16.18 -33.94
CA ALA A 312 -16.12 16.74 -35.29
C ALA A 312 -14.71 16.93 -35.89
N ASN A 313 -13.67 17.01 -35.05
CA ASN A 313 -12.27 17.10 -35.51
C ASN A 313 -11.72 15.75 -35.99
N LEU A 314 -12.44 14.65 -35.78
CA LEU A 314 -12.10 13.33 -36.33
C LEU A 314 -12.57 13.23 -37.78
N THR A 315 -11.89 13.95 -38.68
CA THR A 315 -12.34 14.21 -40.06
C THR A 315 -12.51 12.97 -40.93
N SER A 316 -11.79 11.88 -40.63
CA SER A 316 -11.80 10.62 -41.39
C SER A 316 -12.88 9.61 -40.94
N VAL A 317 -13.63 9.91 -39.87
CA VAL A 317 -14.63 8.98 -39.31
C VAL A 317 -15.81 8.79 -40.27
N GLY A 318 -16.01 7.54 -40.71
CA GLY A 318 -17.15 7.11 -41.51
C GLY A 318 -18.30 6.52 -40.71
N LYS A 319 -17.99 5.87 -39.58
CA LYS A 319 -18.99 5.33 -38.63
C LYS A 319 -18.70 5.85 -37.23
N LEU A 320 -19.71 6.50 -36.64
CA LEU A 320 -19.74 6.92 -35.24
C LEU A 320 -20.85 6.15 -34.51
N ASP A 321 -20.50 5.41 -33.46
CA ASP A 321 -21.46 4.62 -32.67
C ASP A 321 -21.27 4.89 -31.18
N LEU A 322 -22.27 5.53 -30.57
CA LEU A 322 -22.34 5.87 -29.14
C LEU A 322 -23.60 5.26 -28.50
N SER A 323 -24.20 4.27 -29.14
CA SER A 323 -25.50 3.71 -28.73
C SER A 323 -25.45 2.90 -27.45
N ASN A 324 -26.58 2.76 -26.76
CA ASN A 324 -26.73 1.97 -25.53
C ASN A 324 -25.80 2.46 -24.40
N ASN A 325 -25.82 3.75 -24.12
CA ASN A 325 -25.09 4.36 -23.00
C ASN A 325 -26.05 5.18 -22.13
N HIS A 326 -25.51 5.92 -21.16
CA HIS A 326 -26.23 6.84 -20.27
C HIS A 326 -25.92 8.30 -20.59
N LEU A 327 -25.67 8.63 -21.86
CA LEU A 327 -25.32 9.99 -22.29
C LEU A 327 -26.52 10.93 -22.16
N THR A 328 -26.28 12.16 -21.71
CA THR A 328 -27.27 13.23 -21.50
C THR A 328 -26.91 14.49 -22.29
N GLY A 329 -27.83 15.46 -22.32
CA GLY A 329 -27.67 16.71 -23.07
C GLY A 329 -27.94 16.57 -24.56
N VAL A 330 -27.45 17.55 -25.34
CA VAL A 330 -27.75 17.68 -26.77
C VAL A 330 -26.69 17.04 -27.67
N ILE A 331 -27.07 16.69 -28.89
CA ILE A 331 -26.12 16.31 -29.95
C ILE A 331 -25.49 17.60 -30.51
N PRO A 332 -24.16 17.78 -30.50
CA PRO A 332 -23.53 18.97 -31.05
C PRO A 332 -23.77 19.15 -32.55
N ASP A 333 -24.19 20.34 -32.96
CA ASP A 333 -24.40 20.69 -34.39
C ASP A 333 -23.11 20.54 -35.21
N THR A 334 -21.94 20.66 -34.59
CA THR A 334 -20.65 20.47 -35.24
C THR A 334 -20.50 19.10 -35.89
N LEU A 335 -21.20 18.07 -35.40
CA LEU A 335 -21.18 16.74 -36.01
C LEU A 335 -21.78 16.72 -37.43
N THR A 336 -22.65 17.68 -37.77
CA THR A 336 -23.21 17.81 -39.13
C THR A 336 -22.17 18.24 -40.17
N THR A 337 -21.05 18.81 -39.72
CA THR A 337 -19.96 19.30 -40.58
C THR A 337 -19.01 18.19 -41.04
N MET A 338 -19.05 17.02 -40.41
CA MET A 338 -18.15 15.89 -40.71
C MET A 338 -18.35 15.40 -42.15
N SER A 339 -17.33 15.56 -42.99
CA SER A 339 -17.42 15.28 -44.43
C SER A 339 -17.50 13.80 -44.78
N ASN A 340 -16.82 12.94 -44.00
CA ASN A 340 -16.72 11.51 -44.28
C ASN A 340 -17.76 10.65 -43.54
N LEU A 341 -18.52 11.25 -42.61
CA LEU A 341 -19.51 10.54 -41.80
C LEU A 341 -20.63 9.97 -42.69
N LYS A 342 -20.88 8.66 -42.56
CA LYS A 342 -21.92 7.93 -43.30
C LYS A 342 -22.95 7.31 -42.37
N ILE A 343 -22.52 6.88 -41.19
CA ILE A 343 -23.36 6.21 -40.20
C ILE A 343 -23.13 6.85 -38.85
N PHE A 344 -24.20 7.37 -38.24
CA PHE A 344 -24.19 7.86 -36.87
C PHE A 344 -25.25 7.12 -36.06
N ILE A 345 -24.83 6.38 -35.02
CA ILE A 345 -25.70 5.60 -34.15
C ILE A 345 -25.56 6.15 -32.73
N VAL A 346 -26.65 6.64 -32.17
CA VAL A 346 -26.72 7.25 -30.84
C VAL A 346 -27.98 6.82 -30.08
N SER A 347 -28.64 5.77 -30.59
CA SER A 347 -29.86 5.20 -30.01
C SER A 347 -29.67 4.73 -28.57
N ASN A 348 -30.75 4.72 -27.80
CA ASN A 348 -30.81 4.22 -26.42
C ASN A 348 -29.82 4.97 -25.49
N ASN A 349 -30.03 6.27 -25.34
CA ASN A 349 -29.35 7.14 -24.39
C ASN A 349 -30.40 8.01 -23.66
N SER A 350 -29.97 9.04 -22.95
CA SER A 350 -30.84 10.03 -22.28
C SER A 350 -30.70 11.44 -22.89
N LEU A 351 -30.36 11.53 -24.19
CA LEU A 351 -30.15 12.80 -24.88
C LEU A 351 -31.45 13.56 -25.10
N ASP A 352 -31.38 14.88 -25.10
CA ASP A 352 -32.51 15.80 -25.26
C ASP A 352 -32.25 16.86 -26.35
N GLY A 353 -33.13 17.86 -26.44
CA GLY A 353 -33.06 18.93 -27.43
C GLY A 353 -33.60 18.53 -28.82
N GLU A 354 -33.17 19.30 -29.83
CA GLU A 354 -33.50 19.03 -31.24
C GLU A 354 -32.42 18.19 -31.90
N LEU A 355 -32.82 17.31 -32.83
CA LEU A 355 -31.88 16.52 -33.61
C LEU A 355 -31.26 17.39 -34.72
N PRO A 356 -29.92 17.54 -34.79
CA PRO A 356 -29.26 18.32 -35.82
C PRO A 356 -29.56 17.83 -37.24
N LYS A 357 -29.56 18.74 -38.22
CA LYS A 357 -29.84 18.42 -39.63
C LYS A 357 -28.59 17.90 -40.34
N PHE A 358 -28.42 16.57 -40.34
CA PHE A 358 -27.35 15.90 -41.08
C PHE A 358 -27.61 15.88 -42.59
N LYS A 359 -26.55 15.74 -43.39
CA LYS A 359 -26.66 15.56 -44.85
C LYS A 359 -27.49 14.31 -45.17
N PRO A 360 -28.28 14.28 -46.27
CA PRO A 360 -29.10 13.12 -46.64
C PRO A 360 -28.32 11.81 -46.81
N SER A 361 -27.02 11.89 -47.10
CA SER A 361 -26.12 10.74 -47.22
C SER A 361 -25.75 10.09 -45.89
N VAL A 362 -26.06 10.73 -44.75
CA VAL A 362 -25.74 10.23 -43.41
C VAL A 362 -26.94 9.48 -42.84
N LYS A 363 -26.75 8.20 -42.55
CA LYS A 363 -27.74 7.39 -41.83
C LYS A 363 -27.63 7.66 -40.33
N VAL A 364 -28.62 8.36 -39.78
CA VAL A 364 -28.69 8.68 -38.34
C VAL A 364 -29.70 7.74 -37.65
N LEU A 365 -29.24 7.03 -36.62
CA LEU A 365 -30.06 6.19 -35.75
C LEU A 365 -30.04 6.78 -34.34
N ALA A 366 -31.15 7.39 -33.91
CA ALA A 366 -31.22 8.15 -32.67
C ALA A 366 -32.44 7.79 -31.79
N ASN A 367 -33.12 6.68 -32.09
CA ASN A 367 -34.30 6.21 -31.36
C ASN A 367 -33.99 5.88 -29.88
N GLY A 368 -34.98 6.01 -29.00
CA GLY A 368 -34.79 5.74 -27.57
C GLY A 368 -34.09 6.85 -26.79
N ASN A 369 -34.16 8.09 -27.29
CA ASN A 369 -33.75 9.33 -26.63
C ASN A 369 -34.97 10.23 -26.35
N GLN A 370 -34.75 11.41 -25.75
CA GLN A 370 -35.78 12.35 -25.31
C GLN A 370 -35.96 13.57 -26.24
N PHE A 371 -35.58 13.47 -27.52
CA PHE A 371 -35.68 14.58 -28.47
C PHE A 371 -37.11 15.13 -28.62
N GLY A 372 -37.24 16.45 -28.74
CA GLY A 372 -38.51 17.13 -29.00
C GLY A 372 -39.48 17.18 -27.81
N LYS A 373 -39.07 16.79 -26.60
CA LYS A 373 -39.83 17.04 -25.38
C LYS A 373 -39.52 18.44 -24.87
N SER A 374 -40.36 19.41 -25.22
CA SER A 374 -40.32 20.75 -24.62
C SER A 374 -40.76 20.67 -23.16
N ASP A 375 -39.98 21.27 -22.28
CA ASP A 375 -40.27 21.42 -20.86
C ASP A 375 -41.70 21.96 -20.67
N SER A 376 -42.60 21.10 -20.20
CA SER A 376 -43.98 21.46 -19.89
C SER A 376 -44.30 20.90 -18.52
N GLY A 377 -44.05 21.75 -17.51
CA GLY A 377 -44.77 21.79 -16.24
C GLY A 377 -44.66 20.57 -15.35
N SER A 378 -44.14 20.80 -14.14
CA SER A 378 -44.37 19.97 -12.96
C SER A 378 -45.78 19.36 -12.93
N GLN A 379 -45.89 18.04 -13.10
CA GLN A 379 -47.01 17.27 -12.58
C GLN A 379 -46.53 15.94 -12.01
N ASN A 380 -46.82 15.76 -10.73
CA ASN A 380 -46.87 14.46 -10.06
C ASN A 380 -47.76 13.52 -10.87
N VAL A 381 -47.17 12.46 -11.45
CA VAL A 381 -47.95 11.30 -11.90
C VAL A 381 -47.29 10.03 -11.38
N SER A 382 -48.02 9.43 -10.47
CA SER A 382 -47.95 8.08 -9.94
C SER A 382 -47.44 7.02 -10.92
N ALA A 383 -46.61 6.13 -10.38
CA ALA A 383 -46.07 4.94 -11.03
C ALA A 383 -47.16 4.08 -11.71
N GLY A 384 -47.26 4.20 -13.03
CA GLY A 384 -47.92 3.23 -13.90
C GLY A 384 -46.91 2.18 -14.35
N ALA A 385 -46.97 0.99 -13.76
CA ALA A 385 -46.19 -0.16 -14.18
C ALA A 385 -46.49 -0.54 -15.64
N LEU A 386 -45.49 -0.41 -16.52
CA LEU A 386 -45.55 -0.93 -17.89
C LEU A 386 -44.89 -2.32 -17.95
N LYS A 387 -45.74 -3.31 -18.24
CA LYS A 387 -45.44 -4.73 -18.43
C LYS A 387 -44.35 -4.95 -19.50
N TRP A 388 -43.25 -5.56 -19.09
CA TRP A 388 -42.37 -6.30 -20.00
C TRP A 388 -42.96 -7.69 -20.22
N LYS A 389 -43.27 -8.07 -21.47
CA LYS A 389 -43.47 -9.48 -21.81
C LYS A 389 -42.09 -10.13 -21.85
N SER A 390 -41.66 -10.73 -20.74
CA SER A 390 -40.56 -11.69 -20.73
C SER A 390 -41.11 -13.07 -21.05
N ASP A 391 -40.61 -13.73 -22.09
CA ASP A 391 -40.86 -15.15 -22.31
C ASP A 391 -40.19 -15.97 -21.21
N ALA A 392 -40.92 -16.16 -20.10
CA ALA A 392 -40.49 -16.86 -18.90
C ALA A 392 -40.02 -18.30 -19.16
N GLY A 393 -40.47 -18.91 -20.27
CA GLY A 393 -40.06 -20.26 -20.66
C GLY A 393 -38.57 -20.39 -21.01
N MET A 394 -37.96 -19.36 -21.59
CA MET A 394 -36.55 -19.42 -22.02
C MET A 394 -35.58 -19.30 -20.83
N ILE A 395 -35.92 -18.48 -19.84
CA ILE A 395 -35.11 -18.29 -18.62
C ILE A 395 -35.16 -19.55 -17.75
N ILE A 396 -36.32 -20.19 -17.63
CA ILE A 396 -36.48 -21.46 -16.90
C ILE A 396 -35.70 -22.58 -17.61
N GLY A 397 -35.76 -22.64 -18.94
CA GLY A 397 -34.99 -23.63 -19.72
C GLY A 397 -33.48 -23.53 -19.51
N ILE A 398 -32.92 -22.32 -19.49
CA ILE A 398 -31.49 -22.09 -19.26
C ILE A 398 -31.10 -22.47 -17.83
N LEU A 399 -31.91 -22.11 -16.83
CA LEU A 399 -31.64 -22.46 -15.43
C LEU A 399 -31.65 -23.98 -15.20
N VAL A 400 -32.60 -24.70 -15.82
CA VAL A 400 -32.65 -26.17 -15.73
C VAL A 400 -31.43 -26.80 -16.41
N ALA A 401 -31.01 -26.29 -17.58
CA ALA A 401 -29.84 -26.79 -18.28
C ALA A 401 -28.53 -26.59 -17.48
N VAL A 402 -28.38 -25.44 -16.82
CA VAL A 402 -27.21 -25.14 -15.98
C VAL A 402 -27.17 -26.06 -14.75
N VAL A 403 -28.32 -26.29 -14.10
CA VAL A 403 -28.39 -27.19 -12.94
C VAL A 403 -28.06 -28.64 -13.33
N LEU A 404 -28.57 -29.12 -14.47
CA LEU A 404 -28.25 -30.45 -14.97
C LEU A 404 -26.77 -30.60 -15.30
N LEU A 405 -26.14 -29.57 -15.86
CA LEU A 405 -24.71 -29.59 -16.19
C LEU A 405 -23.84 -29.63 -14.93
N VAL A 406 -24.21 -28.90 -13.87
CA VAL A 406 -23.52 -28.95 -12.57
C VAL A 406 -23.64 -30.34 -11.93
N ILE A 407 -24.81 -30.99 -12.01
CA ILE A 407 -25.01 -32.35 -11.50
C ILE A 407 -24.14 -33.35 -12.26
N ILE A 408 -24.08 -33.26 -13.59
CA ILE A 408 -23.24 -34.15 -14.43
C ILE A 408 -21.75 -33.96 -14.08
N VAL A 409 -21.28 -32.72 -13.96
CA VAL A 409 -19.90 -32.43 -13.56
C VAL A 409 -19.61 -32.97 -12.15
N GLY A 410 -20.55 -32.81 -11.21
CA GLY A 410 -20.44 -33.36 -9.86
C GLY A 410 -20.32 -34.89 -9.85
N LEU A 411 -21.13 -35.58 -10.64
CA LEU A 411 -21.07 -37.04 -10.78
C LEU A 411 -19.78 -37.51 -11.45
N LEU A 412 -19.28 -36.80 -12.45
CA LEU A 412 -17.98 -37.09 -13.09
C LEU A 412 -16.80 -36.90 -12.13
N VAL A 413 -16.83 -35.84 -11.32
CA VAL A 413 -15.83 -35.61 -10.27
C VAL A 413 -15.91 -36.69 -9.18
N HIS A 414 -17.11 -37.09 -8.79
CA HIS A 414 -17.31 -38.17 -7.81
C HIS A 414 -16.81 -39.52 -8.34
N HIS A 415 -17.10 -39.86 -9.60
CA HIS A 415 -16.59 -41.08 -10.24
C HIS A 415 -15.06 -41.08 -10.38
N ARG A 416 -14.46 -39.93 -10.71
CA ARG A 416 -12.99 -39.79 -10.77
C ARG A 416 -12.35 -39.93 -9.39
N ARG A 417 -12.98 -39.40 -8.33
CA ARG A 417 -12.52 -39.56 -6.94
C ARG A 417 -12.65 -41.01 -6.46
N LYS A 418 -13.73 -41.71 -6.82
CA LYS A 418 -13.93 -43.13 -6.47
C LYS A 418 -12.92 -44.05 -7.17
N LYS A 419 -12.57 -43.80 -8.44
CA LYS A 419 -11.50 -44.55 -9.14
C LYS A 419 -10.10 -44.32 -8.56
N ASN A 420 -9.83 -43.14 -7.99
CA ASN A 420 -8.52 -42.86 -7.37
C ASN A 420 -8.40 -43.41 -5.93
N ALA A 421 -9.51 -43.62 -5.23
CA ALA A 421 -9.53 -44.18 -3.87
C ALA A 421 -9.23 -45.69 -3.81
N GLU A 422 -9.38 -46.43 -4.91
CA GLU A 422 -9.08 -47.88 -4.96
C GLU A 422 -7.60 -48.20 -5.25
N LYS A 423 -6.74 -47.20 -5.47
CA LYS A 423 -5.32 -47.40 -5.85
C LYS A 423 -4.32 -47.37 -4.70
N PHE A 424 -4.75 -47.10 -3.46
CA PHE A 424 -3.86 -47.10 -2.30
C PHE A 424 -4.52 -47.78 -1.10
N ARG A 425 -4.26 -49.09 -0.95
CA ARG A 425 -4.41 -49.80 0.32
C ARG A 425 -3.00 -50.03 0.90
N PRO A 426 -2.74 -49.70 2.18
CA PRO A 426 -1.52 -50.10 2.84
C PRO A 426 -1.56 -51.58 3.18
N VAL A 427 -0.47 -52.28 2.90
CA VAL A 427 -0.21 -53.65 3.38
C VAL A 427 0.05 -53.59 4.88
N SER A 428 -0.63 -54.45 5.64
CA SER A 428 -0.38 -54.70 7.06
C SER A 428 0.72 -55.74 7.21
N SER A 429 1.72 -55.47 8.05
CA SER A 429 2.49 -56.53 8.70
C SER A 429 2.74 -56.17 10.17
N LYS A 430 2.22 -57.03 11.05
CA LYS A 430 2.54 -57.13 12.47
C LYS A 430 3.98 -57.62 12.67
N GLY A 431 4.64 -57.17 13.73
CA GLY A 431 5.86 -57.76 14.28
C GLY A 431 6.30 -57.03 15.55
N SER A 432 6.59 -57.77 16.62
CA SER A 432 6.76 -57.38 18.02
C SER A 432 8.22 -57.22 18.47
N ALA A 433 8.40 -56.37 19.50
CA ALA A 433 9.28 -56.44 20.68
C ALA A 433 10.80 -56.76 20.61
N ASP A 434 11.52 -55.91 21.34
CA ASP A 434 12.75 -56.07 22.16
C ASP A 434 14.17 -55.76 21.65
N GLU A 435 14.75 -54.82 22.44
CA GLU A 435 16.12 -54.63 22.97
C GLU A 435 17.39 -54.35 22.14
N SER A 436 18.00 -53.21 22.53
CA SER A 436 19.44 -52.86 22.67
C SER A 436 20.40 -52.89 21.47
N GLU A 437 20.99 -51.75 21.13
CA GLU A 437 22.30 -51.32 21.64
C GLU A 437 22.66 -49.90 21.16
N MET A 438 23.05 -49.02 22.10
CA MET A 438 23.81 -47.79 21.81
C MET A 438 25.29 -48.13 21.80
N MET A 439 26.00 -47.79 20.73
CA MET A 439 27.45 -47.67 20.72
C MET A 439 27.86 -46.19 20.63
N LYS A 440 28.95 -45.88 21.34
CA LYS A 440 29.29 -44.59 21.95
C LYS A 440 30.68 -44.15 21.48
N ILE A 441 30.97 -42.85 21.64
CA ILE A 441 32.31 -42.19 21.70
C ILE A 441 32.83 -41.76 20.30
N GLN A 442 33.23 -40.50 20.02
CA GLN A 442 34.16 -39.67 20.79
C GLN A 442 34.00 -38.15 20.53
N VAL A 443 33.86 -37.37 21.60
CA VAL A 443 34.10 -35.92 21.65
C VAL A 443 35.41 -35.72 22.38
N VAL A 444 36.30 -34.90 21.84
CA VAL A 444 37.48 -34.38 22.54
C VAL A 444 37.12 -33.00 23.07
N GLU A 445 36.85 -32.92 24.37
CA GLU A 445 36.86 -31.67 25.14
C GLU A 445 38.30 -31.33 25.52
N THR A 446 38.64 -30.04 25.48
CA THR A 446 39.63 -29.47 26.40
C THR A 446 38.94 -28.35 27.16
N ASN A 447 38.77 -28.60 28.47
CA ASN A 447 38.22 -27.71 29.48
C ASN A 447 39.12 -26.48 29.70
N TRP A 448 38.51 -25.35 30.08
CA TRP A 448 38.96 -24.68 31.30
C TRP A 448 37.80 -23.97 32.02
N SER A 449 37.71 -24.29 33.30
CA SER A 449 36.70 -23.89 34.28
C SER A 449 36.96 -22.50 34.88
N VAL A 450 35.87 -21.88 35.30
CA VAL A 450 35.77 -20.64 36.08
C VAL A 450 36.29 -20.84 37.51
N ASN A 451 36.96 -19.82 38.08
CA ASN A 451 36.76 -19.38 39.48
C ASN A 451 37.55 -18.12 39.86
N GLY A 452 36.94 -17.26 40.69
CA GLY A 452 37.65 -16.50 41.74
C GLY A 452 37.58 -14.97 41.69
N HIS A 453 37.13 -14.35 42.79
CA HIS A 453 36.98 -12.91 43.03
C HIS A 453 38.25 -12.20 43.60
N THR A 454 38.18 -10.85 43.59
CA THR A 454 38.78 -9.80 44.48
C THR A 454 40.10 -9.06 44.12
N ALA A 455 39.95 -7.72 44.09
CA ALA A 455 40.81 -6.61 44.59
C ALA A 455 42.01 -5.99 43.79
N VAL A 456 41.78 -4.77 43.25
CA VAL A 456 42.49 -3.43 43.29
C VAL A 456 44.05 -3.30 43.28
N PRO A 457 44.65 -2.11 43.00
CA PRO A 457 45.08 -1.49 41.72
C PRO A 457 46.62 -1.27 41.59
N ALA A 458 47.14 -0.87 40.40
CA ALA A 458 48.20 0.16 40.21
C ALA A 458 48.74 0.25 38.76
N ASP A 459 49.08 1.48 38.38
CA ASP A 459 49.65 2.01 37.13
C ASP A 459 50.98 1.41 36.64
N TYR A 460 51.20 1.41 35.31
CA TYR A 460 52.14 2.32 34.60
C TYR A 460 52.18 2.02 33.07
N SER A 461 51.58 2.92 32.29
CA SER A 461 52.04 3.57 31.04
C SER A 461 52.86 2.79 29.96
N GLN A 462 52.42 2.76 28.70
CA GLN A 462 52.69 3.80 27.67
C GLN A 462 52.25 3.37 26.24
N VAL A 463 51.36 4.20 25.67
CA VAL A 463 51.26 4.69 24.28
C VAL A 463 51.04 3.69 23.11
N SER A 464 49.79 3.65 22.63
CA SER A 464 49.48 4.02 21.24
C SER A 464 48.08 4.64 21.18
N ALA A 465 48.02 5.91 20.78
CA ALA A 465 46.81 6.71 20.74
C ALA A 465 45.95 6.31 19.52
N GLY A 466 44.67 6.00 19.74
CA GLY A 466 43.72 5.88 18.64
C GLY A 466 42.36 5.21 18.88
N SER A 467 42.03 4.67 20.07
CA SER A 467 40.78 3.87 20.23
C SER A 467 39.89 4.17 21.44
N ALA A 468 40.13 5.25 22.19
CA ALA A 468 39.32 5.58 23.37
C ALA A 468 38.35 6.73 23.06
N ASN A 469 37.09 6.39 22.72
CA ASN A 469 35.92 7.26 22.90
C ASN A 469 34.59 6.57 22.55
N ILE A 470 34.60 5.44 21.84
CA ILE A 470 33.36 4.74 21.44
C ILE A 470 32.82 3.83 22.54
N THR A 471 33.70 3.12 23.28
CA THR A 471 33.31 2.34 24.46
C THR A 471 32.60 3.25 25.46
N HIS A 472 33.14 4.44 25.73
CA HIS A 472 32.53 5.41 26.63
C HIS A 472 31.19 5.97 26.12
N LEU A 473 30.96 6.07 24.79
CA LEU A 473 29.68 6.50 24.20
C LEU A 473 28.59 5.43 24.36
N PHE A 474 28.92 4.16 24.15
CA PHE A 474 28.00 3.04 24.35
C PHE A 474 27.85 2.63 25.82
N GLU A 475 28.87 2.85 26.66
CA GLU A 475 28.83 2.64 28.11
C GLU A 475 28.05 3.76 28.83
N SER A 476 28.01 4.99 28.28
CA SER A 476 27.28 6.13 28.89
C SER A 476 25.83 6.29 28.41
N HIS A 477 25.49 5.91 27.17
CA HIS A 477 24.16 6.13 26.59
C HIS A 477 23.42 4.84 26.18
N GLY A 478 24.04 3.66 26.31
CA GLY A 478 23.46 2.40 25.84
C GLY A 478 23.31 2.37 24.32
N MET A 479 22.25 1.71 23.84
CA MET A 479 21.98 1.56 22.40
C MET A 479 21.29 2.79 21.76
N GLN A 480 20.90 3.79 22.56
CA GLN A 480 20.21 4.99 22.08
C GLN A 480 21.21 6.15 21.89
N LEU A 481 21.29 6.69 20.68
CA LEU A 481 22.24 7.75 20.31
C LEU A 481 21.52 9.10 20.16
N PRO A 482 22.12 10.22 20.63
CA PRO A 482 21.58 11.57 20.38
C PRO A 482 21.60 11.92 18.89
N ILE A 483 20.60 12.68 18.43
CA ILE A 483 20.47 13.03 17.00
C ILE A 483 21.63 13.91 16.54
N GLU A 484 22.17 14.76 17.40
CA GLU A 484 23.28 15.67 17.10
C GLU A 484 24.55 14.90 16.71
N VAL A 485 24.75 13.73 17.34
CA VAL A 485 25.87 12.83 17.02
C VAL A 485 25.70 12.25 15.61
N LEU A 486 24.48 11.85 15.24
CA LEU A 486 24.19 11.29 13.92
C LEU A 486 24.22 12.34 12.82
N LEU A 487 23.71 13.55 13.08
CA LEU A 487 23.82 14.70 12.17
C LEU A 487 25.28 15.01 11.86
N LYS A 488 26.15 15.03 12.88
CA LYS A 488 27.59 15.24 12.65
C LYS A 488 28.23 14.07 11.89
N ALA A 489 27.83 12.83 12.19
CA ALA A 489 28.39 11.65 11.57
C ALA A 489 28.03 11.51 10.07
N THR A 490 26.86 12.01 9.66
CA THR A 490 26.35 11.91 8.28
C THR A 490 26.45 13.22 7.48
N ASP A 491 27.22 14.19 7.98
CA ASP A 491 27.32 15.53 7.38
C ASP A 491 25.93 16.17 7.13
N SER A 492 25.09 16.17 8.17
CA SER A 492 23.69 16.64 8.12
C SER A 492 22.82 15.89 7.10
N PHE A 493 23.03 14.58 6.95
CA PHE A 493 22.34 13.73 5.97
C PHE A 493 22.55 14.20 4.53
N ASN A 494 23.80 14.53 4.19
CA ASN A 494 24.20 14.93 2.85
C ASN A 494 23.83 13.86 1.80
N GLU A 495 23.34 14.30 0.63
CA GLU A 495 22.96 13.40 -0.46
C GLU A 495 24.15 12.59 -1.02
N ASP A 496 25.36 13.15 -0.95
CA ASP A 496 26.60 12.45 -1.37
C ASP A 496 26.94 11.26 -0.46
N CYS A 497 26.35 11.20 0.74
CA CYS A 497 26.52 10.10 1.67
C CYS A 497 25.48 8.99 1.48
N ILE A 498 24.57 9.07 0.51
CA ILE A 498 23.49 8.09 0.34
C ILE A 498 24.04 6.77 -0.22
N LEU A 499 23.79 5.68 0.50
CA LEU A 499 24.10 4.30 0.11
C LEU A 499 22.91 3.63 -0.62
N GLY A 500 21.68 4.05 -0.33
CA GLY A 500 20.49 3.51 -0.98
C GLY A 500 19.20 4.22 -0.56
N LYS A 501 18.20 4.22 -1.45
CA LYS A 501 16.84 4.74 -1.23
C LYS A 501 15.82 3.62 -1.49
N GLY A 502 14.85 3.41 -0.60
CA GLY A 502 13.83 2.38 -0.76
C GLY A 502 12.57 2.64 0.06
N GLY A 503 11.61 1.71 0.02
CA GLY A 503 10.32 1.83 0.73
C GLY A 503 10.40 1.87 2.26
N PHE A 504 11.60 1.66 2.83
CA PHE A 504 11.88 1.65 4.26
C PHE A 504 12.69 2.89 4.73
N GLY A 505 12.90 3.86 3.83
CA GLY A 505 13.68 5.07 4.10
C GLY A 505 14.96 5.18 3.28
N VAL A 506 15.85 6.07 3.73
CA VAL A 506 17.14 6.36 3.09
C VAL A 506 18.29 5.93 3.98
N VAL A 507 19.26 5.23 3.43
CA VAL A 507 20.45 4.78 4.15
C VAL A 507 21.63 5.67 3.79
N PHE A 508 22.26 6.25 4.80
CA PHE A 508 23.42 7.13 4.68
C PHE A 508 24.68 6.44 5.21
N LYS A 509 25.82 6.69 4.59
CA LYS A 509 27.15 6.41 5.13
C LYS A 509 27.45 7.46 6.20
N GLY A 510 27.85 7.02 7.38
CA GLY A 510 28.27 7.89 8.46
C GLY A 510 29.67 7.55 8.97
N ASN A 511 30.32 8.51 9.61
CA ASN A 511 31.56 8.31 10.34
C ASN A 511 31.37 8.69 11.81
N LEU A 512 31.24 7.69 12.67
CA LEU A 512 31.08 7.86 14.11
C LEU A 512 32.45 7.72 14.79
N ASN A 513 33.11 8.86 15.04
CA ASN A 513 34.43 8.91 15.71
C ASN A 513 35.50 7.98 15.09
N GLY A 514 35.58 7.93 13.76
CA GLY A 514 36.55 7.11 13.02
C GLY A 514 36.02 5.73 12.60
N ARG A 515 34.83 5.33 13.06
CA ARG A 515 34.16 4.09 12.63
C ARG A 515 33.12 4.39 11.56
N LEU A 516 33.25 3.74 10.40
CA LEU A 516 32.22 3.77 9.36
C LEU A 516 30.98 3.02 9.82
N VAL A 517 29.82 3.66 9.64
CA VAL A 517 28.50 3.14 9.99
C VAL A 517 27.52 3.36 8.83
N ALA A 518 26.45 2.57 8.80
CA ALA A 518 25.31 2.80 7.93
C ALA A 518 24.13 3.31 8.78
N VAL A 519 23.64 4.51 8.48
CA VAL A 519 22.54 5.16 9.20
C VAL A 519 21.29 5.11 8.32
N LYS A 520 20.36 4.22 8.65
CA LYS A 520 19.04 4.13 8.00
C LYS A 520 18.12 5.15 8.66
N ARG A 521 17.78 6.21 7.92
CA ARG A 521 16.74 7.18 8.27
C ARG A 521 15.42 6.69 7.71
N CYS A 522 14.57 6.17 8.57
CA CYS A 522 13.23 5.75 8.19
C CYS A 522 12.41 6.99 7.81
N ASP A 523 11.70 6.94 6.69
CA ASP A 523 11.03 8.10 6.09
C ASP A 523 9.93 8.69 7.00
N SER A 524 10.16 9.89 7.54
CA SER A 524 9.22 10.59 8.41
C SER A 524 7.91 11.00 7.70
N GLY A 525 7.89 11.05 6.37
CA GLY A 525 6.72 11.41 5.56
C GLY A 525 5.73 10.26 5.31
N THR A 526 6.16 9.01 5.53
CA THR A 526 5.35 7.79 5.35
C THR A 526 5.18 6.97 6.64
N MET A 527 5.42 7.57 7.81
CA MET A 527 5.19 6.92 9.12
C MET A 527 3.69 6.71 9.39
N GLY A 528 3.11 5.70 8.74
CA GLY A 528 2.01 4.93 9.33
C GLY A 528 2.55 3.85 10.27
N THR A 529 1.65 3.18 10.99
CA THR A 529 1.95 2.10 11.94
C THR A 529 2.88 1.01 11.42
N LYS A 530 2.87 0.75 10.11
CA LYS A 530 3.76 -0.23 9.48
C LYS A 530 5.24 0.16 9.61
N GLY A 531 5.61 1.42 9.35
CA GLY A 531 7.01 1.87 9.44
C GLY A 531 7.52 1.90 10.88
N GLN A 532 6.65 2.27 11.83
CA GLN A 532 6.96 2.20 13.26
C GLN A 532 7.06 0.76 13.77
N GLN A 533 6.19 -0.15 13.30
CA GLN A 533 6.27 -1.57 13.61
C GLN A 533 7.55 -2.20 13.05
N GLU A 534 7.94 -1.87 11.82
CA GLU A 534 9.18 -2.36 11.22
C GLU A 534 10.41 -1.84 11.97
N PHE A 535 10.44 -0.55 12.33
CA PHE A 535 11.49 0.05 13.16
C PHE A 535 11.61 -0.64 14.53
N MET A 536 10.48 -0.87 15.21
CA MET A 536 10.47 -1.51 16.54
C MET A 536 10.80 -3.00 16.46
N ALA A 537 10.32 -3.71 15.44
CA ALA A 537 10.64 -5.13 15.22
C ALA A 537 12.14 -5.32 14.97
N GLU A 538 12.76 -4.43 14.21
CA GLU A 538 14.18 -4.46 13.91
C GLU A 538 15.04 -4.24 15.18
N ILE A 539 14.62 -3.32 16.06
CA ILE A 539 15.24 -3.11 17.38
C ILE A 539 15.05 -4.34 18.28
N ASP A 540 13.83 -4.88 18.40
CA ASP A 540 13.53 -6.00 19.30
C ASP A 540 14.30 -7.27 18.92
N VAL A 541 14.47 -7.52 17.62
CA VAL A 541 15.22 -8.69 17.14
C VAL A 541 16.72 -8.48 17.31
N LEU A 542 17.28 -7.38 16.79
CA LEU A 542 18.74 -7.17 16.73
C LEU A 542 19.37 -6.83 18.09
N THR A 543 18.57 -6.53 19.11
CA THR A 543 19.04 -6.48 20.51
C THR A 543 19.24 -7.86 21.11
N LYS A 544 18.45 -8.85 20.68
CA LYS A 544 18.45 -10.23 21.20
C LYS A 544 19.39 -11.16 20.44
N VAL A 545 19.62 -10.88 19.15
CA VAL A 545 20.40 -11.75 18.27
C VAL A 545 21.73 -11.11 17.89
N ARG A 546 22.83 -11.86 18.00
CA ARG A 546 24.17 -11.43 17.57
C ARG A 546 24.90 -12.60 16.93
N HIS A 547 25.17 -12.48 15.64
CA HIS A 547 25.84 -13.54 14.88
C HIS A 547 26.70 -12.96 13.75
N ARG A 548 27.78 -13.66 13.42
CA ARG A 548 28.78 -13.18 12.44
C ARG A 548 28.23 -13.03 11.01
N HIS A 549 27.12 -13.68 10.71
CA HIS A 549 26.43 -13.63 9.41
C HIS A 549 25.09 -12.87 9.46
N LEU A 550 24.86 -12.07 10.52
CA LEU A 550 23.76 -11.11 10.60
C LEU A 550 24.35 -9.71 10.76
N VAL A 551 23.75 -8.71 10.11
CA VAL A 551 24.22 -7.32 10.24
C VAL A 551 23.94 -6.82 11.65
N GLY A 552 24.99 -6.36 12.33
CA GLY A 552 24.90 -5.88 13.70
C GLY A 552 24.28 -4.48 13.79
N LEU A 553 23.25 -4.36 14.64
CA LEU A 553 22.74 -3.07 15.09
C LEU A 553 23.68 -2.49 16.14
N LEU A 554 24.22 -1.29 15.87
CA LEU A 554 25.11 -0.57 16.79
C LEU A 554 24.33 0.37 17.69
N GLY A 555 23.28 1.00 17.16
CA GLY A 555 22.47 1.95 17.91
C GLY A 555 21.21 2.36 17.17
N TYR A 556 20.36 3.13 17.84
CA TYR A 556 19.19 3.75 17.25
C TYR A 556 18.98 5.16 17.81
N CYS A 557 18.24 6.00 17.09
CA CYS A 557 17.83 7.31 17.58
C CYS A 557 16.33 7.52 17.33
N THR A 558 15.66 8.01 18.37
CA THR A 558 14.27 8.47 18.35
C THR A 558 14.26 9.92 18.81
N HIS A 559 14.07 10.85 17.89
CA HIS A 559 14.03 12.29 18.20
C HIS A 559 12.95 12.99 17.37
N GLY A 560 11.90 13.47 18.01
CA GLY A 560 10.72 13.99 17.30
C GLY A 560 10.14 12.97 16.32
N TYR A 561 10.07 13.33 15.04
CA TYR A 561 9.63 12.46 13.94
C TYR A 561 10.74 11.61 13.32
N GLU A 562 11.98 11.77 13.77
CA GLU A 562 13.11 11.01 13.25
C GLU A 562 13.16 9.62 13.87
N ARG A 563 13.35 8.62 13.02
CA ARG A 563 13.55 7.22 13.38
C ARG A 563 14.79 6.75 12.63
N LEU A 564 15.88 6.55 13.36
CA LEU A 564 17.19 6.26 12.79
C LEU A 564 17.71 4.95 13.37
N LEU A 565 18.16 4.04 12.51
CA LEU A 565 18.85 2.80 12.88
C LEU A 565 20.30 2.88 12.40
N VAL A 566 21.24 2.53 13.26
CA VAL A 566 22.68 2.63 13.01
C VAL A 566 23.28 1.23 12.99
N TYR A 567 23.76 0.81 11.84
CA TYR A 567 24.37 -0.50 11.61
C TYR A 567 25.86 -0.38 11.37
N GLU A 568 26.54 -1.53 11.46
CA GLU A 568 27.87 -1.66 10.87
C GLU A 568 27.83 -1.39 9.35
N TYR A 569 28.86 -0.70 8.85
CA TYR A 569 28.97 -0.42 7.43
C TYR A 569 29.51 -1.63 6.67
N MET A 570 28.77 -2.08 5.65
CA MET A 570 29.11 -3.19 4.78
C MET A 570 29.65 -2.65 3.45
N SER A 571 30.97 -2.63 3.29
CA SER A 571 31.64 -1.95 2.17
C SER A 571 31.51 -2.66 0.82
N GLY A 572 31.15 -3.94 0.81
CA GLY A 572 30.95 -4.73 -0.41
C GLY A 572 29.59 -4.52 -1.05
N GLY A 573 28.71 -3.68 -0.49
CA GLY A 573 27.39 -3.41 -1.07
C GLY A 573 26.42 -4.58 -0.96
N THR A 574 25.36 -4.56 -1.78
CA THR A 574 24.33 -5.61 -1.78
C THR A 574 24.69 -6.75 -2.73
N LEU A 575 24.33 -7.99 -2.41
CA LEU A 575 24.52 -9.13 -3.31
C LEU A 575 23.83 -8.92 -4.68
N ARG A 576 22.71 -8.18 -4.71
CA ARG A 576 22.04 -7.80 -5.95
C ARG A 576 22.96 -7.02 -6.91
N GLU A 577 23.78 -6.10 -6.41
CA GLU A 577 24.73 -5.33 -7.23
C GLU A 577 25.75 -6.24 -7.92
N HIS A 578 26.17 -7.30 -7.23
CA HIS A 578 27.14 -8.29 -7.72
C HIS A 578 26.55 -9.34 -8.68
N LEU A 579 25.22 -9.45 -8.75
CA LEU A 579 24.52 -10.43 -9.57
C LEU A 579 23.78 -9.83 -10.76
N CYS A 580 23.10 -8.70 -10.57
CA CYS A 580 22.16 -8.12 -11.53
C CYS A 580 22.61 -6.76 -12.08
N ASP A 581 23.30 -5.95 -11.26
CA ASP A 581 23.63 -4.56 -11.59
C ASP A 581 25.14 -4.34 -11.84
N LEU A 582 25.83 -5.38 -12.34
CA LEU A 582 27.29 -5.41 -12.59
C LEU A 582 27.79 -4.22 -13.44
N GLN A 583 27.08 -3.87 -14.50
CA GLN A 583 27.47 -2.77 -15.40
C GLN A 583 27.34 -1.38 -14.76
N ARG A 584 26.45 -1.21 -13.77
CA ARG A 584 26.22 0.06 -13.08
C ARG A 584 27.06 0.23 -11.84
N SER A 585 27.39 -0.88 -11.18
CA SER A 585 28.07 -0.89 -9.87
C SER A 585 29.60 -0.96 -10.00
N GLY A 586 30.12 -1.31 -11.18
CA GLY A 586 31.57 -1.42 -11.41
C GLY A 586 32.23 -2.63 -10.74
N TYR A 587 31.44 -3.55 -10.16
CA TYR A 587 31.96 -4.76 -9.52
C TYR A 587 32.36 -5.82 -10.56
N THR A 588 33.33 -6.64 -10.19
CA THR A 588 33.70 -7.83 -10.96
C THR A 588 32.70 -8.98 -10.70
N PRO A 589 32.34 -9.78 -11.72
CA PRO A 589 31.49 -10.95 -11.53
C PRO A 589 32.03 -11.88 -10.45
N LEU A 590 31.17 -12.26 -9.49
CA LEU A 590 31.53 -13.23 -8.46
C LEU A 590 31.85 -14.59 -9.09
N THR A 591 32.99 -15.16 -8.70
CA THR A 591 33.36 -16.55 -9.00
C THR A 591 32.40 -17.53 -8.33
N TRP A 592 32.38 -18.77 -8.82
CA TRP A 592 31.57 -19.83 -8.23
C TRP A 592 31.91 -20.09 -6.76
N THR A 593 33.19 -20.09 -6.40
CA THR A 593 33.66 -20.29 -5.02
C THR A 593 33.19 -19.17 -4.10
N GLN A 594 33.21 -17.92 -4.57
CA GLN A 594 32.67 -16.77 -3.82
C GLN A 594 31.16 -16.90 -3.63
N ARG A 595 30.42 -17.28 -4.68
CA ARG A 595 28.97 -17.53 -4.60
C ARG A 595 28.62 -18.62 -3.58
N MET A 596 29.38 -19.72 -3.57
CA MET A 596 29.21 -20.80 -2.58
C MET A 596 29.49 -20.34 -1.15
N THR A 597 30.53 -19.55 -0.97
CA THR A 597 30.88 -18.98 0.33
C THR A 597 29.76 -18.07 0.84
N ILE A 598 29.23 -17.20 -0.02
CA ILE A 598 28.10 -16.31 0.28
C ILE A 598 26.85 -17.12 0.65
N ALA A 599 26.52 -18.16 -0.12
CA ALA A 599 25.37 -19.02 0.16
C ALA A 599 25.49 -19.73 1.52
N LEU A 600 26.67 -20.24 1.84
CA LEU A 600 26.95 -20.87 3.13
C LEU A 600 26.81 -19.90 4.31
N ASP A 601 27.27 -18.67 4.13
CA ASP A 601 27.16 -17.61 5.14
C ASP A 601 25.71 -17.23 5.43
N VAL A 602 24.92 -17.03 4.37
CA VAL A 602 23.48 -16.76 4.51
C VAL A 602 22.78 -17.91 5.23
N ALA A 603 23.08 -19.16 4.85
CA ALA A 603 22.49 -20.33 5.48
C ALA A 603 22.81 -20.41 6.98
N ARG A 604 24.06 -20.16 7.37
CA ARG A 604 24.46 -20.10 8.79
C ARG A 604 23.76 -18.97 9.55
N GLY A 605 23.57 -17.82 8.91
CA GLY A 605 22.81 -16.71 9.50
C GLY A 605 21.35 -17.09 9.78
N ILE A 606 20.70 -17.76 8.83
CA ILE A 606 19.30 -18.19 8.98
C ILE A 606 19.15 -19.36 9.96
N GLU A 607 20.07 -20.33 9.93
CA GLU A 607 20.10 -21.43 10.90
C GLU A 607 20.16 -20.90 12.34
N TYR A 608 21.01 -19.89 12.57
CA TYR A 608 21.10 -19.26 13.88
C TYR A 608 19.78 -18.62 14.33
N LEU A 609 19.08 -17.90 13.45
CA LEU A 609 17.77 -17.31 13.75
C LEU A 609 16.68 -18.34 14.04
N HIS A 610 16.76 -19.52 13.41
CA HIS A 610 15.71 -20.53 13.48
C HIS A 610 15.89 -21.53 14.62
N GLY A 611 17.11 -21.80 15.09
CA GLY A 611 17.33 -22.91 16.03
C GLY A 611 18.44 -22.74 17.04
N LEU A 612 19.27 -21.69 16.95
CA LEU A 612 20.38 -21.47 17.90
C LEU A 612 20.23 -20.18 18.71
N ALA A 613 19.29 -19.31 18.35
CA ALA A 613 18.88 -18.18 19.16
C ALA A 613 17.99 -18.66 20.32
N GLN A 614 17.90 -17.86 21.39
CA GLN A 614 17.06 -18.16 22.56
C GLN A 614 15.57 -18.23 22.21
N GLU A 615 15.17 -17.51 21.15
CA GLU A 615 13.83 -17.54 20.60
C GLU A 615 13.90 -17.78 19.09
N THR A 616 12.88 -18.41 18.51
CA THR A 616 12.83 -18.68 17.07
C THR A 616 12.37 -17.43 16.30
N PHE A 617 13.20 -16.91 15.39
CA PHE A 617 12.90 -15.71 14.60
C PHE A 617 12.75 -16.03 13.11
N ILE A 618 11.64 -15.62 12.51
CA ILE A 618 11.35 -15.83 11.08
C ILE A 618 11.53 -14.52 10.32
N HIS A 619 12.51 -14.47 9.42
CA HIS A 619 12.88 -13.23 8.69
C HIS A 619 11.82 -12.70 7.71
N ARG A 620 11.12 -13.58 6.96
CA ARG A 620 10.03 -13.26 6.00
C ARG A 620 10.35 -12.38 4.78
N ASP A 621 11.57 -11.84 4.62
CA ASP A 621 11.95 -11.02 3.44
C ASP A 621 13.38 -11.28 2.98
N LEU A 622 13.75 -12.55 2.85
CA LEU A 622 15.07 -12.95 2.38
C LEU A 622 15.17 -12.81 0.86
N LYS A 623 16.05 -11.92 0.38
CA LYS A 623 16.27 -11.62 -1.04
C LYS A 623 17.69 -11.07 -1.28
N PRO A 624 18.22 -11.07 -2.51
CA PRO A 624 19.57 -10.58 -2.80
C PRO A 624 19.86 -9.13 -2.39
N SER A 625 18.85 -8.25 -2.34
CA SER A 625 19.04 -6.87 -1.85
C SER A 625 19.23 -6.77 -0.34
N ASN A 626 18.84 -7.81 0.41
CA ASN A 626 18.91 -7.85 1.87
C ASN A 626 20.12 -8.66 2.36
N ILE A 627 20.99 -9.11 1.45
CA ILE A 627 22.27 -9.72 1.76
C ILE A 627 23.37 -8.71 1.47
N LEU A 628 24.09 -8.30 2.50
CA LEU A 628 25.19 -7.34 2.41
C LEU A 628 26.54 -8.06 2.47
N LEU A 629 27.53 -7.53 1.73
CA LEU A 629 28.88 -8.07 1.66
C LEU A 629 29.88 -7.14 2.35
N ASP A 630 30.86 -7.70 3.05
CA ASP A 630 31.99 -6.94 3.61
C ASP A 630 33.17 -6.87 2.63
N GLN A 631 34.32 -6.38 3.10
CA GLN A 631 35.55 -6.25 2.30
C GLN A 631 36.07 -7.59 1.78
N ASP A 632 35.81 -8.68 2.52
CA ASP A 632 36.25 -10.03 2.21
C ASP A 632 35.18 -10.83 1.45
N LEU A 633 34.11 -10.16 0.99
CA LEU A 633 32.93 -10.76 0.35
C LEU A 633 32.25 -11.83 1.21
N ARG A 634 32.30 -11.68 2.55
CA ARG A 634 31.49 -12.46 3.47
C ARG A 634 30.09 -11.87 3.55
N ALA A 635 29.10 -12.75 3.60
CA ALA A 635 27.71 -12.32 3.60
C ALA A 635 27.16 -12.16 5.02
N LYS A 636 26.37 -11.09 5.18
CA LYS A 636 25.52 -10.86 6.35
C LYS A 636 24.09 -10.56 5.92
N VAL A 637 23.13 -11.19 6.60
CA VAL A 637 21.70 -10.95 6.39
C VAL A 637 21.29 -9.64 7.08
N SER A 638 20.49 -8.83 6.39
CA SER A 638 20.05 -7.49 6.82
C SER A 638 18.53 -7.30 6.64
N ASP A 639 18.01 -6.17 7.13
CA ASP A 639 16.62 -5.71 6.98
C ASP A 639 15.60 -6.58 7.73
N PHE A 640 15.61 -6.41 9.06
CA PHE A 640 14.83 -7.22 9.99
C PHE A 640 13.44 -6.64 10.29
N GLY A 641 13.03 -5.59 9.58
CA GLY A 641 11.75 -4.91 9.83
C GLY A 641 10.52 -5.81 9.67
N LEU A 642 10.62 -6.86 8.85
CA LEU A 642 9.57 -7.87 8.70
C LEU A 642 9.80 -9.13 9.52
N VAL A 643 10.75 -9.19 10.45
CA VAL A 643 10.96 -10.40 11.27
C VAL A 643 9.81 -10.62 12.24
N LYS A 644 9.55 -11.88 12.56
CA LYS A 644 8.53 -12.27 13.53
C LYS A 644 9.03 -13.36 14.47
N LEU A 645 8.75 -13.18 15.76
CA LEU A 645 8.95 -14.16 16.81
C LEU A 645 7.98 -15.35 16.61
N ALA A 646 8.50 -16.56 16.65
CA ALA A 646 7.73 -17.80 16.67
C ALA A 646 7.92 -18.49 18.02
N ASN A 647 6.82 -18.86 18.68
CA ASN A 647 6.86 -19.60 19.93
C ASN A 647 7.08 -21.08 19.64
N ASP A 648 7.99 -21.74 20.37
CA ASP A 648 8.32 -23.17 20.17
C ASP A 648 7.12 -24.12 20.43
N ALA A 649 6.07 -23.64 21.13
CA ALA A 649 4.82 -24.37 21.35
C ALA A 649 3.86 -24.33 20.15
N ASP A 650 3.99 -23.34 19.26
CA ASP A 650 3.08 -23.09 18.14
C ASP A 650 3.68 -23.60 16.83
N LYS A 651 3.34 -24.83 16.43
CA LYS A 651 3.78 -25.43 15.15
C LYS A 651 3.21 -24.71 13.89
N SER A 652 2.42 -23.65 14.04
CA SER A 652 2.09 -22.70 12.97
C SER A 652 1.54 -21.37 13.49
N MET A 653 1.86 -20.28 12.79
CA MET A 653 1.37 -18.94 13.08
C MET A 653 0.60 -18.35 11.87
N MET A 654 -0.70 -18.09 12.04
CA MET A 654 -1.44 -17.34 11.02
C MET A 654 -0.97 -15.87 11.03
N THR A 655 -0.41 -15.37 9.92
CA THR A 655 0.06 -13.98 9.80
C THR A 655 -0.40 -13.38 8.47
N ARG A 656 -0.61 -12.06 8.41
CA ARG A 656 -0.84 -11.37 7.12
C ARG A 656 0.35 -11.64 6.20
N VAL A 657 0.10 -11.87 4.91
CA VAL A 657 1.14 -12.10 3.90
C VAL A 657 2.09 -10.89 3.89
N ALA A 658 3.36 -11.12 4.19
CA ALA A 658 4.43 -10.13 4.17
C ALA A 658 5.66 -10.70 3.45
N GLY A 659 6.35 -9.87 2.68
CA GLY A 659 7.54 -10.24 1.90
C GLY A 659 7.47 -9.76 0.45
N THR A 660 8.56 -9.91 -0.29
CA THR A 660 8.69 -9.44 -1.68
C THR A 660 8.10 -10.44 -2.68
N PHE A 661 7.20 -9.99 -3.55
CA PHE A 661 6.60 -10.82 -4.61
C PHE A 661 7.69 -11.45 -5.52
N GLY A 662 7.57 -12.75 -5.81
CA GLY A 662 8.59 -13.54 -6.51
C GLY A 662 9.56 -14.29 -5.60
N TYR A 663 9.63 -13.94 -4.31
CA TYR A 663 10.36 -14.69 -3.28
C TYR A 663 9.42 -15.35 -2.27
N LEU A 664 8.11 -15.08 -2.32
CA LEU A 664 7.11 -15.72 -1.46
C LEU A 664 6.90 -17.18 -1.84
N ALA A 665 6.81 -18.05 -0.85
CA ALA A 665 6.48 -19.45 -1.09
C ALA A 665 5.04 -19.62 -1.60
N PRO A 666 4.80 -20.50 -2.60
CA PRO A 666 3.48 -20.69 -3.20
C PRO A 666 2.38 -21.06 -2.19
N GLU A 667 2.70 -21.85 -1.17
CA GLU A 667 1.80 -22.24 -0.08
C GLU A 667 1.44 -21.06 0.84
N TYR A 668 2.37 -20.14 1.09
CA TYR A 668 2.13 -18.93 1.88
C TYR A 668 1.30 -17.90 1.10
N ALA A 669 1.50 -17.81 -0.22
CA ALA A 669 0.71 -16.96 -1.10
C ALA A 669 -0.72 -17.50 -1.35
N SER A 670 -0.90 -18.83 -1.43
CA SER A 670 -2.18 -19.47 -1.79
C SER A 670 -3.13 -19.72 -0.61
N MET A 671 -2.61 -19.97 0.60
CA MET A 671 -3.47 -20.18 1.78
C MET A 671 -4.24 -18.92 2.23
N CYS A 672 -3.78 -17.72 1.85
CA CYS A 672 -4.54 -16.49 2.06
C CYS A 672 -5.58 -16.21 0.97
N ILE A 673 -5.55 -16.92 -0.17
CA ILE A 673 -6.46 -16.70 -1.31
C ILE A 673 -7.66 -17.67 -1.28
N SER A 674 -7.55 -18.83 -0.63
CA SER A 674 -8.63 -19.83 -0.60
C SER A 674 -9.31 -19.95 0.77
N HIS A 675 -10.50 -19.37 0.90
CA HIS A 675 -11.34 -19.44 2.11
C HIS A 675 -12.17 -20.75 2.23
N TYR A 676 -11.82 -21.80 1.48
CA TYR A 676 -12.53 -23.08 1.50
C TYR A 676 -11.58 -24.27 1.38
N LEU A 677 -10.89 -24.62 2.48
CA LEU A 677 -10.60 -26.01 2.89
C LEU A 677 -9.88 -26.00 4.25
N SER A 678 -10.62 -26.10 5.35
CA SER A 678 -10.04 -26.48 6.65
C SER A 678 -10.03 -28.00 6.77
N PHE A 679 -8.87 -28.64 7.03
CA PHE A 679 -8.65 -29.44 8.26
C PHE A 679 -7.39 -30.37 8.31
N ILE A 680 -6.53 -30.51 7.29
CA ILE A 680 -5.50 -31.59 7.34
C ILE A 680 -4.02 -31.14 7.33
N LEU A 681 -3.66 -29.88 7.07
CA LEU A 681 -2.24 -29.48 6.97
C LEU A 681 -1.87 -28.23 7.78
N ARG A 682 -2.34 -28.13 9.02
CA ARG A 682 -2.07 -26.96 9.88
C ARG A 682 -0.68 -26.85 10.56
N PRO A 683 0.24 -27.83 10.64
CA PRO A 683 1.47 -27.63 11.42
C PRO A 683 2.82 -27.48 10.66
N ILE A 684 2.90 -27.08 9.36
CA ILE A 684 4.20 -27.08 8.63
C ILE A 684 4.43 -25.84 7.70
N CYS A 685 3.48 -24.91 7.53
CA CYS A 685 3.51 -24.00 6.36
C CYS A 685 4.51 -22.83 6.39
N ILE A 686 5.07 -22.42 7.53
CA ILE A 686 5.93 -21.21 7.59
C ILE A 686 7.41 -21.56 7.46
N CYS A 687 7.83 -22.68 8.06
CA CYS A 687 9.20 -23.18 7.91
C CYS A 687 9.46 -23.62 6.46
N LEU A 688 8.48 -24.27 5.79
CA LEU A 688 8.57 -24.59 4.36
C LEU A 688 8.69 -23.35 3.47
N ALA A 689 8.06 -22.23 3.87
CA ALA A 689 8.10 -21.01 3.09
C ALA A 689 9.50 -20.37 3.02
N GLN A 690 10.25 -20.43 4.12
CA GLN A 690 11.62 -19.90 4.17
C GLN A 690 12.63 -20.84 3.50
N VAL A 691 12.40 -22.16 3.57
CA VAL A 691 13.15 -23.16 2.79
C VAL A 691 12.94 -22.92 1.29
N SER A 692 11.72 -22.61 0.86
CA SER A 692 11.39 -22.25 -0.52
C SER A 692 12.06 -20.94 -0.98
N CYS A 693 12.17 -19.94 -0.09
CA CYS A 693 12.93 -18.70 -0.36
C CYS A 693 14.43 -18.99 -0.59
N ILE A 694 15.04 -19.78 0.30
CA ILE A 694 16.46 -20.17 0.19
C ILE A 694 16.70 -20.98 -1.09
N THR A 695 15.78 -21.91 -1.40
CA THR A 695 15.85 -22.72 -2.63
C THR A 695 15.68 -21.87 -3.89
N SER A 696 14.77 -20.89 -3.87
CA SER A 696 14.57 -19.93 -4.96
C SER A 696 15.78 -19.01 -5.14
N MET A 697 16.43 -18.62 -4.05
CA MET A 697 17.66 -17.84 -4.08
C MET A 697 18.85 -18.67 -4.60
N LEU A 698 18.89 -19.98 -4.31
CA LEU A 698 19.89 -20.94 -4.82
C LEU A 698 19.69 -21.31 -6.30
N LEU A 699 18.45 -21.37 -6.78
CA LEU A 699 18.13 -21.55 -8.22
C LEU A 699 18.66 -20.40 -9.07
N PHE A 700 18.81 -19.20 -8.50
CA PHE A 700 19.45 -18.05 -9.15
C PHE A 700 20.98 -18.17 -9.27
N PHE A 701 21.64 -19.07 -8.53
CA PHE A 701 23.09 -19.25 -8.58
C PHE A 701 23.57 -20.20 -9.69
N GLY A 702 22.70 -21.04 -10.27
CA GLY A 702 23.04 -21.93 -11.40
C GLY A 702 22.50 -23.35 -11.23
N SER A 703 22.33 -24.04 -12.36
CA SER A 703 21.53 -25.26 -12.56
C SER A 703 22.18 -26.56 -12.09
N ASP A 704 22.54 -26.69 -10.80
CA ASP A 704 23.00 -27.96 -10.24
C ASP A 704 22.03 -28.50 -9.16
N ILE A 705 21.20 -29.45 -9.57
CA ILE A 705 20.14 -30.10 -8.77
C ILE A 705 20.69 -30.80 -7.52
N THR A 706 21.93 -31.27 -7.59
CA THR A 706 22.57 -32.02 -6.50
C THR A 706 22.79 -31.15 -5.25
N LEU A 707 23.00 -29.85 -5.46
CA LEU A 707 23.31 -28.91 -4.39
C LEU A 707 22.05 -28.31 -3.74
N CYS A 708 20.99 -28.12 -4.53
CA CYS A 708 19.65 -27.87 -4.00
C CYS A 708 19.22 -29.00 -3.04
N LEU A 709 19.48 -30.26 -3.42
CA LEU A 709 19.17 -31.40 -2.57
C LEU A 709 20.02 -31.43 -1.28
N PHE A 710 21.28 -31.00 -1.34
CA PHE A 710 22.16 -30.90 -0.16
C PHE A 710 21.67 -29.84 0.85
N PHE A 711 21.29 -28.65 0.37
CA PHE A 711 20.73 -27.59 1.23
C PHE A 711 19.34 -27.90 1.76
N VAL A 712 18.47 -28.54 0.96
CA VAL A 712 17.19 -29.06 1.45
C VAL A 712 17.43 -30.08 2.56
N ARG A 713 18.48 -30.90 2.47
CA ARG A 713 18.83 -31.92 3.48
C ARG A 713 19.38 -31.32 4.77
N ILE A 714 20.25 -30.31 4.71
CA ILE A 714 20.72 -29.58 5.90
C ILE A 714 19.55 -28.87 6.58
N THR A 715 18.70 -28.20 5.80
CA THR A 715 17.57 -27.43 6.36
C THR A 715 16.47 -28.34 6.93
N PHE A 716 16.26 -29.54 6.36
CA PHE A 716 15.38 -30.55 6.96
C PHE A 716 15.98 -31.21 8.22
N CYS A 717 17.30 -31.39 8.28
CA CYS A 717 17.96 -31.98 9.45
C CYS A 717 17.99 -31.05 10.67
N SER A 718 17.95 -29.73 10.50
CA SER A 718 17.86 -28.79 11.64
C SER A 718 16.42 -28.57 12.16
N LEU A 719 15.41 -29.17 11.50
CA LEU A 719 13.98 -29.04 11.82
C LEU A 719 13.32 -30.35 12.33
N CYS A 720 14.08 -31.44 12.38
CA CYS A 720 13.75 -32.68 13.10
C CYS A 720 14.64 -32.79 14.34
#